data_AF-A0A0W0N090-F1
#
_entry.id   AF-A0A0W0N090-F1
#
_cell.length_a   1.000
_cell.length_b   1.000
_cell.length_c   1.000
_cell.angle_alpha   90.00
_cell.angle_beta   90.00
_cell.angle_gamma   90.00
#
_symmetry.space_group_name_H-M   'P 1'
#
loop_
_entity.id
_entity.type
_entity.pdbx_description
1 polymer ?
#
loop_
_entity_poly.entity_id
_entity_poly.type
_entity_poly.pdbx_seq_one_letter_code
_entity_poly.pdbx_strand_id
1 'polypeptide(L)'
;MSFVPRRLALTISLIVSGASLSPASLAQAFIDTPTNTPLTVGSGYFYNPSLWVTKTGSITTPTTAVSVRQNLPDWQRNVFIQNDGSISADKLDAISLGAATDVRIDNTGVISGARHAISGEQLNLLSNNGTLTGRDGAGVSITGDAMVYNDGTITGGREGRLENIDGDGLRVGGIAHIENSGVIRALGASGADNNGRANTSDGVSIGGGYLFNGGRFDPSTGIPRTGSITGTNNGLLVSDGHDGPATGATELRNFVDLRGLDGYGARFIGNFDDRVFNGALISGSNGVALDMGGGNDTLTLYPGARFEGLVDGGAGHNTMILEGYQYYPSDTREPDGTVEATRNFDVLQVSRGYWVLNGRGDFSEGARLSANGHLNNQGNIAGDVIVDQGATYRGRGSVNNLTVSGRLITDTVVGAPQVNGNLIMKPGSAFEFATYPDGSAATTHVVGNASLNGAYLWPQPGYSMDYPWHSTYTVLQAGSITGTFDDSNLRSYYAFLTPTLSYDNNRVNLSYTRNDVEFIDYARTRNAAHAVNSIESITWRHWSNWDGSFPPPSMMRNPNPLYDALLATSETTASAALEALAGSSNANLASATLAASSQVATSMLSAMRQMSSSSSLLVGLDPVQTPELAISGIPSSARNLNDPNARGRVWLQGIGSYGKLDGQHGNASSQQRTQGSLLGIDWSLSPLWRLGVLGGYSKTDMDSHNVDNSLRSWHAGAYAVRQDGPVALRLGAAYSQHRGNNKRTVEFAGFSERPKGDYDANSQQAFAEMGYMLGNGRLNIEPFANLGYQRYHRDNYREKGGDASLKVDAQTQDNVSSTFGVRLAHLSQLDNGISLTPQASFGWRHLYGNVDSKTRQAFLIGGDAFNIEGSALDRDGLMVEVGLAVGLSAQQNLGVGYNGELGSNSRNHAVVGQWQMSF
;
A
#
# COMPACT_ATOMS: atom_id res chain seq x y z
N MET A 1 58.58 -62.98 -6.68
CA MET A 1 58.96 -61.67 -6.12
C MET A 1 58.75 -60.63 -7.21
N SER A 2 57.77 -59.75 -7.01
CA SER A 2 57.19 -58.86 -8.02
C SER A 2 57.99 -57.56 -8.11
N PHE A 3 58.50 -57.26 -9.30
CA PHE A 3 59.01 -55.95 -9.69
C PHE A 3 57.82 -55.10 -10.13
N VAL A 4 57.52 -54.04 -9.36
CA VAL A 4 56.59 -52.97 -9.76
C VAL A 4 57.40 -51.69 -9.94
N PRO A 5 57.45 -51.10 -11.14
CA PRO A 5 58.11 -49.82 -11.33
C PRO A 5 57.23 -48.71 -10.74
N ARG A 6 57.71 -48.04 -9.69
CA ARG A 6 57.15 -46.76 -9.25
C ARG A 6 57.64 -45.68 -10.20
N ARG A 7 56.76 -45.16 -11.06
CA ARG A 7 57.02 -43.94 -11.82
C ARG A 7 56.98 -42.75 -10.86
N LEU A 8 58.14 -42.14 -10.65
CA LEU A 8 58.27 -40.82 -10.02
C LEU A 8 57.78 -39.78 -11.05
N ALA A 9 56.64 -39.13 -10.80
CA ALA A 9 56.24 -37.95 -11.56
C ALA A 9 56.82 -36.72 -10.86
N LEU A 10 57.94 -36.20 -11.35
CA LEU A 10 58.50 -34.93 -10.90
C LEU A 10 57.79 -33.82 -11.70
N THR A 11 56.94 -33.03 -11.05
CA THR A 11 56.36 -31.82 -11.65
C THR A 11 57.45 -30.75 -11.67
N ILE A 12 58.14 -30.58 -12.80
CA ILE A 12 59.07 -29.46 -13.00
C ILE A 12 58.23 -28.27 -13.47
N SER A 13 57.78 -27.45 -12.54
CA SER A 13 57.25 -26.11 -12.85
C SER A 13 58.43 -25.16 -12.98
N LEU A 14 58.62 -24.54 -14.14
CA LEU A 14 59.60 -23.47 -14.30
C LEU A 14 58.97 -22.19 -13.72
N ILE A 15 59.37 -21.80 -12.50
CA ILE A 15 59.04 -20.49 -11.94
C ILE A 15 59.97 -19.49 -12.64
N VAL A 16 59.43 -18.68 -13.54
CA VAL A 16 60.22 -17.70 -14.30
C VAL A 16 60.19 -16.36 -13.57
N SER A 17 61.15 -16.14 -12.68
CA SER A 17 61.43 -14.83 -12.10
C SER A 17 62.64 -14.19 -12.79
N GLY A 18 62.46 -13.47 -13.91
CA GLY A 18 63.57 -12.78 -14.59
C GLY A 18 63.34 -12.43 -16.07
N ALA A 19 63.87 -11.27 -16.50
CA ALA A 19 63.51 -10.52 -17.71
C ALA A 19 64.05 -11.05 -19.07
N SER A 20 64.40 -12.32 -19.23
CA SER A 20 64.68 -12.87 -20.57
C SER A 20 64.35 -14.35 -20.70
N LEU A 21 63.28 -14.62 -21.44
CA LEU A 21 62.95 -15.96 -21.94
C LEU A 21 63.38 -16.04 -23.42
N SER A 22 64.19 -17.04 -23.78
CA SER A 22 64.24 -17.54 -25.16
C SER A 22 62.84 -18.06 -25.54
N PRO A 23 62.46 -18.21 -26.83
CA PRO A 23 61.21 -18.84 -27.22
C PRO A 23 61.21 -20.30 -26.74
N ALA A 24 60.78 -20.53 -25.51
CA ALA A 24 60.87 -21.82 -24.83
C ALA A 24 59.53 -22.54 -25.00
N SER A 25 59.64 -23.79 -25.43
CA SER A 25 58.54 -24.74 -25.43
C SER A 25 58.26 -25.16 -23.99
N LEU A 26 57.06 -24.89 -23.46
CA LEU A 26 56.76 -25.11 -22.05
C LEU A 26 55.61 -26.09 -21.85
N ALA A 27 55.87 -27.09 -21.01
CA ALA A 27 54.90 -28.07 -20.51
C ALA A 27 53.86 -27.42 -19.57
N GLN A 28 54.36 -26.55 -18.69
CA GLN A 28 53.60 -25.77 -17.71
C GLN A 28 54.33 -24.45 -17.53
N ALA A 29 53.64 -23.33 -17.73
CA ALA A 29 54.21 -21.99 -17.62
C ALA A 29 53.51 -21.22 -16.50
N PHE A 30 54.29 -20.63 -15.60
CA PHE A 30 53.79 -19.77 -14.52
C PHE A 30 54.44 -18.39 -14.65
N ILE A 31 53.63 -17.36 -14.91
CA ILE A 31 54.05 -15.98 -15.14
C ILE A 31 53.63 -15.13 -13.93
N ASP A 32 54.60 -14.73 -13.12
CA ASP A 32 54.39 -13.91 -11.92
C ASP A 32 54.94 -12.49 -12.01
N THR A 33 55.67 -12.20 -13.08
CA THR A 33 56.25 -10.89 -13.39
C THR A 33 56.01 -10.52 -14.86
N PRO A 34 56.11 -9.23 -15.23
CA PRO A 34 55.95 -8.81 -16.62
C PRO A 34 56.97 -9.43 -17.58
N THR A 35 56.48 -9.88 -18.74
CA THR A 35 57.28 -10.41 -19.86
C THR A 35 56.77 -9.88 -21.20
N ASN A 36 57.70 -9.70 -22.14
CA ASN A 36 57.40 -9.29 -23.51
C ASN A 36 57.69 -10.41 -24.54
N THR A 37 57.87 -11.64 -24.07
CA THR A 37 58.15 -12.81 -24.91
C THR A 37 56.85 -13.56 -25.23
N PRO A 38 56.52 -13.79 -26.52
CA PRO A 38 55.40 -14.65 -26.92
C PRO A 38 55.56 -16.09 -26.39
N LEU A 39 54.45 -16.70 -25.99
CA LEU A 39 54.42 -18.07 -25.48
C LEU A 39 53.69 -19.02 -26.43
N THR A 40 54.17 -20.25 -26.54
CA THR A 40 53.50 -21.33 -27.26
C THR A 40 53.20 -22.50 -26.34
N VAL A 41 51.92 -22.70 -26.01
CA VAL A 41 51.43 -23.76 -25.13
C VAL A 41 51.18 -25.04 -25.94
N GLY A 42 51.55 -26.20 -25.40
CA GLY A 42 51.39 -27.50 -26.08
C GLY A 42 52.61 -27.93 -26.92
N SER A 43 53.81 -27.50 -26.56
CA SER A 43 55.06 -27.95 -27.17
C SER A 43 55.78 -28.96 -26.24
N GLY A 44 56.43 -29.99 -26.80
CA GLY A 44 57.08 -31.09 -26.05
C GLY A 44 56.23 -32.36 -25.84
N TYR A 45 56.69 -33.31 -25.02
CA TYR A 45 56.02 -34.60 -24.71
C TYR A 45 55.44 -34.63 -23.28
N PHE A 46 54.40 -33.84 -23.02
CA PHE A 46 53.81 -33.65 -21.67
C PHE A 46 52.30 -33.76 -21.67
N TYR A 47 51.70 -34.45 -20.69
CA TYR A 47 50.25 -34.53 -20.51
C TYR A 47 49.68 -33.18 -20.05
N ASN A 48 48.55 -32.76 -20.63
CA ASN A 48 47.75 -31.59 -20.24
C ASN A 48 48.57 -30.28 -20.05
N PRO A 49 49.02 -29.62 -21.13
CA PRO A 49 49.82 -28.40 -21.01
C PRO A 49 49.01 -27.25 -20.38
N SER A 50 49.66 -26.39 -19.60
CA SER A 50 48.95 -25.32 -18.88
C SER A 50 49.74 -24.02 -18.73
N LEU A 51 49.03 -22.89 -18.71
CA LEU A 51 49.57 -21.55 -18.48
C LEU A 51 48.83 -20.90 -17.31
N TRP A 52 49.58 -20.35 -16.35
CA TRP A 52 49.07 -19.52 -15.26
C TRP A 52 49.73 -18.15 -15.32
N VAL A 53 48.93 -17.10 -15.42
CA VAL A 53 49.36 -15.70 -15.30
C VAL A 53 48.77 -15.15 -14.00
N THR A 54 49.61 -14.90 -13.01
CA THR A 54 49.15 -14.40 -11.70
C THR A 54 48.77 -12.92 -11.77
N LYS A 55 48.16 -12.39 -10.70
CA LYS A 55 47.82 -10.96 -10.57
C LYS A 55 48.98 -9.98 -10.80
N THR A 56 50.22 -10.38 -10.50
CA THR A 56 51.42 -9.56 -10.72
C THR A 56 52.12 -9.85 -12.06
N GLY A 57 51.71 -10.92 -12.74
CA GLY A 57 52.23 -11.32 -14.04
C GLY A 57 51.55 -10.58 -15.19
N SER A 58 52.32 -10.30 -16.23
CA SER A 58 51.76 -9.80 -17.49
C SER A 58 52.53 -10.31 -18.70
N ILE A 59 51.85 -10.63 -19.80
CA ILE A 59 52.45 -10.96 -21.09
C ILE A 59 52.03 -9.86 -22.06
N THR A 60 52.98 -9.05 -22.56
CA THR A 60 52.69 -7.96 -23.51
C THR A 60 53.59 -8.06 -24.73
N THR A 61 53.04 -8.41 -25.89
CA THR A 61 53.85 -8.74 -27.07
C THR A 61 53.45 -7.94 -28.31
N PRO A 62 54.38 -7.65 -29.23
CA PRO A 62 54.03 -7.07 -30.53
C PRO A 62 53.14 -7.99 -31.39
N THR A 63 53.32 -9.31 -31.26
CA THR A 63 52.56 -10.36 -31.98
C THR A 63 51.55 -11.03 -31.05
N THR A 64 51.00 -12.18 -31.44
CA THR A 64 50.17 -13.01 -30.53
C THR A 64 50.93 -13.33 -29.25
N ALA A 65 50.30 -13.08 -28.10
CA ALA A 65 50.93 -13.23 -26.78
C ALA A 65 50.98 -14.70 -26.36
N VAL A 66 49.88 -15.43 -26.58
CA VAL A 66 49.77 -16.86 -26.29
C VAL A 66 49.21 -17.59 -27.49
N SER A 67 49.97 -18.53 -28.05
CA SER A 67 49.50 -19.45 -29.09
C SER A 67 49.37 -20.85 -28.52
N VAL A 68 48.22 -21.50 -28.68
CA VAL A 68 48.05 -22.94 -28.40
C VAL A 68 48.38 -23.71 -29.67
N ARG A 69 49.24 -24.72 -29.55
CA ARG A 69 49.67 -25.52 -30.69
C ARG A 69 48.49 -26.30 -31.29
N GLN A 70 48.41 -26.32 -32.61
CA GLN A 70 47.41 -27.09 -33.35
C GLN A 70 47.73 -28.59 -33.34
N ASN A 71 46.70 -29.43 -33.51
CA ASN A 71 46.80 -30.88 -33.72
C ASN A 71 47.58 -31.60 -32.62
N LEU A 72 47.29 -31.27 -31.36
CA LEU A 72 47.88 -31.99 -30.24
C LEU A 72 47.44 -33.47 -30.25
N PRO A 73 48.34 -34.42 -29.91
CA PRO A 73 47.96 -35.80 -29.66
C PRO A 73 46.87 -35.89 -28.58
N ASP A 74 46.00 -36.89 -28.62
CA ASP A 74 44.85 -37.03 -27.71
C ASP A 74 45.21 -36.86 -26.22
N TRP A 75 46.37 -37.39 -25.80
CA TRP A 75 46.89 -37.29 -24.43
C TRP A 75 47.40 -35.89 -24.03
N GLN A 76 47.41 -34.94 -24.96
CA GLN A 76 47.88 -33.56 -24.83
C GLN A 76 46.81 -32.51 -25.09
N ARG A 77 45.62 -32.90 -25.57
CA ARG A 77 44.61 -31.96 -26.06
C ARG A 77 43.99 -31.08 -24.99
N ASN A 78 44.00 -31.49 -23.72
CA ASN A 78 43.46 -30.70 -22.62
C ASN A 78 44.42 -29.56 -22.24
N VAL A 79 44.19 -28.37 -22.77
CA VAL A 79 45.00 -27.18 -22.48
C VAL A 79 44.26 -26.29 -21.49
N PHE A 80 44.94 -25.90 -20.41
CA PHE A 80 44.36 -25.00 -19.40
C PHE A 80 45.11 -23.67 -19.34
N ILE A 81 44.38 -22.55 -19.49
CA ILE A 81 44.92 -21.20 -19.34
C ILE A 81 44.17 -20.52 -18.19
N GLN A 82 44.90 -20.12 -17.14
CA GLN A 82 44.38 -19.29 -16.07
C GLN A 82 45.05 -17.92 -16.12
N ASN A 83 44.25 -16.86 -16.21
CA ASN A 83 44.73 -15.48 -16.22
C ASN A 83 44.08 -14.65 -15.10
N ASP A 84 44.87 -14.34 -14.07
CA ASP A 84 44.53 -13.38 -13.02
C ASP A 84 45.25 -12.03 -13.21
N GLY A 85 46.18 -11.95 -14.17
CA GLY A 85 46.99 -10.77 -14.49
C GLY A 85 46.59 -10.11 -15.81
N SER A 86 47.53 -9.96 -16.74
CA SER A 86 47.28 -9.36 -18.05
C SER A 86 47.92 -10.14 -19.20
N ILE A 87 47.17 -10.42 -20.27
CA ILE A 87 47.67 -10.98 -21.53
C ILE A 87 47.29 -10.01 -22.65
N SER A 88 48.27 -9.37 -23.29
CA SER A 88 48.04 -8.33 -24.29
C SER A 88 48.91 -8.50 -25.54
N ALA A 89 48.31 -8.24 -26.70
CA ALA A 89 49.00 -8.20 -27.98
C ALA A 89 48.78 -6.85 -28.69
N ASP A 90 49.84 -6.25 -29.23
CA ASP A 90 49.79 -4.91 -29.82
C ASP A 90 49.39 -4.87 -31.31
N LYS A 91 49.54 -6.00 -32.03
CA LYS A 91 49.24 -6.07 -33.48
C LYS A 91 48.33 -7.24 -33.90
N LEU A 92 48.22 -8.29 -33.09
CA LEU A 92 47.46 -9.50 -33.41
C LEU A 92 46.52 -9.87 -32.25
N ASP A 93 46.08 -11.12 -32.21
CA ASP A 93 45.21 -11.65 -31.17
C ASP A 93 45.98 -11.83 -29.85
N ALA A 94 45.35 -11.63 -28.69
CA ALA A 94 46.05 -11.89 -27.42
C ALA A 94 46.26 -13.40 -27.21
N ILE A 95 45.21 -14.20 -27.44
CA ILE A 95 45.28 -15.66 -27.40
C ILE A 95 44.78 -16.23 -28.73
N SER A 96 45.58 -17.10 -29.35
CA SER A 96 45.19 -17.86 -30.55
C SER A 96 45.17 -19.36 -30.25
N LEU A 97 44.02 -19.99 -30.45
CA LEU A 97 43.79 -21.40 -30.15
C LEU A 97 44.04 -22.26 -31.39
N GLY A 98 44.68 -23.40 -31.17
CA GLY A 98 45.01 -24.30 -32.25
C GLY A 98 43.86 -25.23 -32.62
N ALA A 99 43.80 -25.60 -33.90
CA ALA A 99 42.89 -26.63 -34.40
C ALA A 99 43.00 -27.94 -33.60
N ALA A 100 41.87 -28.63 -33.40
CA ALA A 100 41.76 -29.92 -32.71
C ALA A 100 42.42 -29.95 -31.30
N THR A 101 42.16 -28.94 -30.48
CA THR A 101 42.60 -28.87 -29.07
C THR A 101 41.46 -28.48 -28.12
N ASP A 102 41.38 -29.16 -26.97
CA ASP A 102 40.37 -28.91 -25.94
C ASP A 102 40.91 -27.83 -24.98
N VAL A 103 40.65 -26.57 -25.31
CA VAL A 103 41.14 -25.44 -24.51
C VAL A 103 40.10 -24.99 -23.49
N ARG A 104 40.52 -24.89 -22.24
CA ARG A 104 39.80 -24.21 -21.16
C ARG A 104 40.55 -22.95 -20.75
N ILE A 105 39.82 -21.85 -20.62
CA ILE A 105 40.34 -20.55 -20.21
C ILE A 105 39.54 -20.02 -19.02
N ASP A 106 40.22 -19.77 -17.90
CA ASP A 106 39.65 -19.11 -16.72
C ASP A 106 40.31 -17.72 -16.61
N ASN A 107 39.54 -16.65 -16.82
CA ASN A 107 40.02 -15.27 -16.79
C ASN A 107 39.39 -14.47 -15.66
N THR A 108 40.19 -13.98 -14.71
CA THR A 108 39.81 -12.95 -13.74
C THR A 108 40.54 -11.62 -13.95
N GLY A 109 41.56 -11.62 -14.82
CA GLY A 109 42.36 -10.46 -15.20
C GLY A 109 41.94 -9.82 -16.53
N VAL A 110 42.90 -9.28 -17.27
CA VAL A 110 42.70 -8.63 -18.57
C VAL A 110 43.28 -9.47 -19.69
N ILE A 111 42.52 -9.69 -20.76
CA ILE A 111 43.01 -10.23 -22.04
C ILE A 111 42.65 -9.22 -23.12
N SER A 112 43.66 -8.66 -23.81
CA SER A 112 43.42 -7.62 -24.81
C SER A 112 44.27 -7.78 -26.07
N GLY A 113 43.64 -8.16 -27.18
CA GLY A 113 44.29 -8.23 -28.48
C GLY A 113 44.03 -7.00 -29.31
N ALA A 114 44.97 -6.65 -30.18
CA ALA A 114 44.75 -5.60 -31.18
C ALA A 114 43.66 -6.00 -32.18
N ARG A 115 43.62 -7.28 -32.57
CA ARG A 115 42.55 -7.85 -33.40
C ARG A 115 41.50 -8.52 -32.51
N HIS A 116 41.72 -9.77 -32.07
CA HIS A 116 40.81 -10.47 -31.15
C HIS A 116 41.41 -10.65 -29.76
N ALA A 117 40.60 -10.63 -28.68
CA ALA A 117 41.13 -11.05 -27.37
C ALA A 117 41.45 -12.56 -27.39
N ILE A 118 40.52 -13.36 -27.92
CA ILE A 118 40.68 -14.80 -28.09
C ILE A 118 40.19 -15.17 -29.50
N SER A 119 40.98 -15.92 -30.26
CA SER A 119 40.60 -16.45 -31.58
C SER A 119 40.91 -17.94 -31.71
N GLY A 120 40.13 -18.70 -32.48
CA GLY A 120 40.46 -20.10 -32.73
C GLY A 120 39.36 -20.92 -33.40
N GLU A 121 39.59 -22.24 -33.52
CA GLU A 121 38.62 -23.15 -34.12
C GLU A 121 37.64 -23.74 -33.11
N GLN A 122 38.12 -24.19 -31.95
CA GLN A 122 37.28 -24.77 -30.89
C GLN A 122 37.68 -24.19 -29.53
N LEU A 123 36.69 -24.05 -28.65
CA LEU A 123 36.88 -23.59 -27.28
C LEU A 123 36.00 -24.40 -26.34
N ASN A 124 36.59 -25.39 -25.66
CA ASN A 124 35.83 -26.26 -24.76
C ASN A 124 35.15 -25.48 -23.63
N LEU A 125 35.85 -24.50 -23.03
CA LEU A 125 35.28 -23.68 -21.96
C LEU A 125 36.00 -22.34 -21.80
N LEU A 126 35.25 -21.25 -21.74
CA LEU A 126 35.71 -19.96 -21.25
C LEU A 126 34.90 -19.56 -20.02
N SER A 127 35.58 -19.35 -18.89
CA SER A 127 35.02 -18.71 -17.70
C SER A 127 35.64 -17.32 -17.57
N ASN A 128 34.87 -16.27 -17.87
CA ASN A 128 35.32 -14.89 -17.80
C ASN A 128 34.66 -14.14 -16.64
N ASN A 129 35.46 -13.81 -15.63
CA ASN A 129 35.14 -12.89 -14.54
C ASN A 129 35.90 -11.54 -14.66
N GLY A 130 36.82 -11.45 -15.62
CA GLY A 130 37.64 -10.26 -15.89
C GLY A 130 37.20 -9.51 -17.15
N THR A 131 38.16 -8.95 -17.88
CA THR A 131 37.91 -8.18 -19.11
C THR A 131 38.56 -8.83 -20.32
N LEU A 132 37.78 -9.07 -21.37
CA LEU A 132 38.24 -9.48 -22.69
C LEU A 132 37.97 -8.36 -23.69
N THR A 133 38.99 -7.90 -24.42
CA THR A 133 38.84 -6.84 -25.42
C THR A 133 39.56 -7.18 -26.71
N GLY A 134 38.82 -7.34 -27.81
CA GLY A 134 39.36 -7.20 -29.16
C GLY A 134 39.27 -5.73 -29.56
N ARG A 135 40.41 -5.04 -29.72
CA ARG A 135 40.40 -3.58 -29.91
C ARG A 135 39.98 -3.14 -31.32
N ASP A 136 40.28 -3.95 -32.32
CA ASP A 136 39.84 -3.82 -33.71
C ASP A 136 39.41 -5.19 -34.24
N GLY A 137 38.47 -5.81 -33.54
CA GLY A 137 37.98 -7.14 -33.81
C GLY A 137 37.16 -7.68 -32.65
N ALA A 138 36.79 -8.94 -32.73
CA ALA A 138 35.91 -9.52 -31.73
C ALA A 138 36.56 -9.72 -30.36
N GLY A 139 35.78 -9.60 -29.28
CA GLY A 139 36.24 -9.98 -27.94
C GLY A 139 36.66 -11.45 -27.92
N VAL A 140 35.80 -12.33 -28.43
CA VAL A 140 36.08 -13.76 -28.64
C VAL A 140 35.57 -14.16 -30.02
N SER A 141 36.39 -14.87 -30.80
CA SER A 141 36.05 -15.35 -32.15
C SER A 141 36.41 -16.82 -32.31
N ILE A 142 35.41 -17.69 -32.28
CA ILE A 142 35.56 -19.14 -32.44
C ILE A 142 34.81 -19.58 -33.70
N THR A 143 35.44 -20.34 -34.59
CA THR A 143 34.78 -20.76 -35.84
C THR A 143 33.93 -22.02 -35.68
N GLY A 144 34.24 -22.89 -34.73
CA GLY A 144 33.47 -24.08 -34.35
C GLY A 144 32.67 -23.86 -33.07
N ASP A 145 32.54 -24.90 -32.25
CA ASP A 145 31.72 -24.89 -31.03
C ASP A 145 32.42 -24.21 -29.85
N ALA A 146 31.64 -23.58 -28.97
CA ALA A 146 32.17 -22.96 -27.76
C ALA A 146 31.20 -22.99 -26.56
N MET A 147 31.75 -23.19 -25.36
CA MET A 147 31.05 -22.96 -24.09
C MET A 147 31.61 -21.70 -23.40
N VAL A 148 30.76 -20.73 -23.09
CA VAL A 148 31.16 -19.44 -22.52
C VAL A 148 30.31 -19.09 -21.30
N TYR A 149 30.95 -18.94 -20.16
CA TYR A 149 30.40 -18.32 -18.96
C TYR A 149 31.01 -16.93 -18.81
N ASN A 150 30.18 -15.89 -18.86
CA ASN A 150 30.63 -14.51 -18.71
C ASN A 150 29.95 -13.83 -17.52
N ASP A 151 30.70 -13.60 -16.46
CA ASP A 151 30.34 -12.73 -15.34
C ASP A 151 31.08 -11.36 -15.43
N GLY A 152 32.10 -11.28 -16.28
CA GLY A 152 32.92 -10.10 -16.53
C GLY A 152 32.46 -9.25 -17.72
N THR A 153 33.42 -8.66 -18.44
CA THR A 153 33.16 -7.89 -19.66
C THR A 153 33.82 -8.53 -20.88
N ILE A 154 33.07 -8.68 -21.97
CA ILE A 154 33.58 -9.04 -23.29
C ILE A 154 33.26 -7.89 -24.25
N THR A 155 34.27 -7.35 -24.90
CA THR A 155 34.14 -6.22 -25.82
C THR A 155 34.77 -6.52 -27.17
N GLY A 156 33.98 -6.40 -28.22
CA GLY A 156 34.44 -6.22 -29.58
C GLY A 156 34.52 -4.73 -29.91
N GLY A 157 35.67 -4.30 -30.40
CA GLY A 157 36.04 -2.89 -30.51
C GLY A 157 36.37 -2.45 -31.93
N ARG A 158 36.41 -1.13 -32.10
CA ARG A 158 36.93 -0.43 -33.27
C ARG A 158 37.74 0.79 -32.83
N GLU A 159 39.05 0.63 -32.66
CA GLU A 159 40.02 1.71 -32.42
C GLU A 159 40.56 2.34 -33.71
N GLY A 160 40.29 1.74 -34.87
CA GLY A 160 40.67 2.25 -36.19
C GLY A 160 42.12 1.96 -36.59
N ARG A 161 42.75 0.96 -35.97
CA ARG A 161 44.14 0.55 -36.28
C ARG A 161 44.22 -0.51 -37.37
N LEU A 162 43.17 -1.33 -37.53
CA LEU A 162 43.05 -2.36 -38.56
C LEU A 162 41.90 -2.02 -39.52
N GLU A 163 42.09 -2.37 -40.79
CA GLU A 163 41.03 -2.34 -41.80
C GLU A 163 40.34 -3.71 -41.86
N ASN A 164 39.06 -3.71 -42.25
CA ASN A 164 38.25 -4.92 -42.42
C ASN A 164 38.10 -5.78 -41.15
N ILE A 165 37.27 -5.32 -40.22
CA ILE A 165 37.06 -5.92 -38.90
C ILE A 165 35.57 -6.21 -38.67
N ASP A 166 35.29 -7.31 -37.96
CA ASP A 166 33.93 -7.72 -37.60
C ASP A 166 33.48 -7.10 -36.26
N GLY A 167 34.39 -6.88 -35.31
CA GLY A 167 34.08 -6.08 -34.10
C GLY A 167 33.03 -6.66 -33.14
N ASP A 168 32.63 -7.93 -33.30
CA ASP A 168 31.63 -8.60 -32.46
C ASP A 168 32.03 -8.70 -30.98
N GLY A 169 31.07 -8.65 -30.07
CA GLY A 169 31.34 -8.97 -28.67
C GLY A 169 31.85 -10.41 -28.53
N LEU A 170 31.02 -11.35 -28.92
CA LEU A 170 31.30 -12.79 -28.92
C LEU A 170 30.79 -13.43 -30.22
N ARG A 171 31.70 -14.09 -30.96
CA ARG A 171 31.38 -14.83 -32.18
C ARG A 171 31.72 -16.31 -32.02
N VAL A 172 30.75 -17.19 -32.32
CA VAL A 172 30.88 -18.65 -32.32
C VAL A 172 30.23 -19.21 -33.58
N GLY A 173 31.00 -19.63 -34.58
CA GLY A 173 30.45 -20.10 -35.85
C GLY A 173 29.69 -21.43 -35.77
N GLY A 174 30.01 -22.27 -34.79
CA GLY A 174 29.31 -23.53 -34.51
C GLY A 174 28.20 -23.39 -33.46
N ILE A 175 27.92 -24.49 -32.75
CA ILE A 175 26.94 -24.51 -31.67
C ILE A 175 27.54 -23.92 -30.41
N ALA A 176 26.83 -22.95 -29.83
CA ALA A 176 27.27 -22.25 -28.63
C ALA A 176 26.46 -22.67 -27.39
N HIS A 177 27.12 -22.73 -26.23
CA HIS A 177 26.46 -22.69 -24.92
C HIS A 177 26.97 -21.46 -24.17
N ILE A 178 26.13 -20.45 -24.01
CA ILE A 178 26.51 -19.17 -23.43
C ILE A 178 25.64 -18.88 -22.22
N GLU A 179 26.28 -18.58 -21.09
CA GLU A 179 25.64 -18.01 -19.90
C GLU A 179 26.29 -16.67 -19.59
N ASN A 180 25.52 -15.59 -19.73
CA ASN A 180 25.97 -14.22 -19.54
C ASN A 180 25.28 -13.58 -18.32
N SER A 181 26.01 -13.40 -17.24
CA SER A 181 25.65 -12.56 -16.09
C SER A 181 26.32 -11.17 -16.14
N GLY A 182 27.32 -11.01 -17.01
CA GLY A 182 28.14 -9.82 -17.20
C GLY A 182 27.76 -9.01 -18.44
N VAL A 183 28.71 -8.23 -18.95
CA VAL A 183 28.47 -7.35 -20.12
C VAL A 183 29.14 -7.91 -21.36
N ILE A 184 28.36 -8.12 -22.43
CA ILE A 184 28.88 -8.34 -23.78
C ILE A 184 28.50 -7.11 -24.61
N ARG A 185 29.48 -6.50 -25.26
CA ARG A 185 29.23 -5.34 -26.13
C ARG A 185 30.07 -5.36 -27.40
N ALA A 186 29.47 -4.93 -28.50
CA ALA A 186 30.14 -4.70 -29.77
C ALA A 186 30.05 -3.21 -30.11
N LEU A 187 31.19 -2.57 -30.38
CA LEU A 187 31.30 -1.11 -30.50
C LEU A 187 31.43 -0.63 -31.95
N GLY A 188 31.58 -1.53 -32.92
CA GLY A 188 31.59 -1.20 -34.34
C GLY A 188 32.43 -2.15 -35.19
N ALA A 189 32.08 -2.22 -36.47
CA ALA A 189 32.77 -2.98 -37.52
C ALA A 189 33.30 -2.04 -38.61
N SER A 190 34.14 -2.53 -39.52
CA SER A 190 34.47 -1.81 -40.75
C SER A 190 34.89 -2.75 -41.86
N GLY A 191 34.82 -2.29 -43.11
CA GLY A 191 35.17 -3.10 -44.28
C GLY A 191 34.06 -4.05 -44.72
N ALA A 192 34.44 -5.03 -45.52
CA ALA A 192 33.53 -6.00 -46.11
C ALA A 192 34.11 -7.42 -46.12
N ASP A 193 33.23 -8.41 -46.02
CA ASP A 193 33.56 -9.82 -46.11
C ASP A 193 34.13 -10.19 -47.49
N ASN A 194 34.57 -11.44 -47.63
CA ASN A 194 35.13 -11.94 -48.90
C ASN A 194 34.12 -11.92 -50.08
N ASN A 195 32.84 -11.67 -49.79
CA ASN A 195 31.75 -11.58 -50.77
C ASN A 195 31.33 -10.12 -51.02
N GLY A 196 32.03 -9.13 -50.45
CA GLY A 196 31.76 -7.71 -50.61
C GLY A 196 30.61 -7.16 -49.76
N ARG A 197 30.13 -7.90 -48.76
CA ARG A 197 29.09 -7.45 -47.82
C ARG A 197 29.73 -6.72 -46.65
N ALA A 198 29.11 -5.64 -46.17
CA ALA A 198 29.63 -4.91 -45.02
C ALA A 198 29.65 -5.81 -43.77
N ASN A 199 30.74 -5.77 -43.01
CA ASN A 199 30.81 -6.51 -41.74
C ASN A 199 29.83 -5.92 -40.73
N THR A 200 29.18 -6.79 -39.96
CA THR A 200 28.29 -6.42 -38.85
C THR A 200 29.04 -6.52 -37.52
N SER A 201 28.69 -5.63 -36.58
CA SER A 201 29.20 -5.61 -35.21
C SER A 201 28.08 -6.02 -34.27
N ASP A 202 28.00 -7.32 -34.03
CA ASP A 202 26.94 -7.94 -33.26
C ASP A 202 27.38 -8.19 -31.83
N GLY A 203 26.47 -7.97 -30.87
CA GLY A 203 26.76 -8.25 -29.46
C GLY A 203 27.19 -9.70 -29.29
N VAL A 204 26.34 -10.61 -29.79
CA VAL A 204 26.62 -12.04 -29.89
C VAL A 204 26.26 -12.53 -31.29
N SER A 205 27.14 -13.32 -31.92
CA SER A 205 26.93 -13.98 -33.21
C SER A 205 27.17 -15.48 -33.06
N ILE A 206 26.17 -16.33 -33.28
CA ILE A 206 26.24 -17.79 -33.04
C ILE A 206 25.66 -18.64 -34.17
N GLY A 207 26.18 -19.86 -34.35
CA GLY A 207 25.65 -20.86 -35.28
C GLY A 207 24.39 -21.60 -34.81
N GLY A 208 23.96 -21.38 -33.57
CA GLY A 208 22.86 -22.07 -32.91
C GLY A 208 23.21 -22.42 -31.46
N GLY A 209 22.33 -23.16 -30.77
CA GLY A 209 22.58 -23.67 -29.42
C GLY A 209 21.82 -22.95 -28.31
N TYR A 210 22.46 -22.72 -27.17
CA TYR A 210 21.83 -22.17 -25.97
C TYR A 210 22.46 -20.84 -25.57
N LEU A 211 21.63 -19.82 -25.35
CA LEU A 211 22.05 -18.52 -24.82
C LEU A 211 21.16 -18.12 -23.66
N PHE A 212 21.73 -18.05 -22.46
CA PHE A 212 21.10 -17.44 -21.29
C PHE A 212 21.73 -16.07 -21.04
N ASN A 213 20.93 -15.02 -21.20
CA ASN A 213 21.28 -13.66 -20.86
C ASN A 213 20.55 -13.24 -19.59
N GLY A 214 21.28 -13.20 -18.48
CA GLY A 214 20.80 -12.81 -17.17
C GLY A 214 21.60 -13.49 -16.08
N GLY A 215 21.90 -12.79 -15.00
CA GLY A 215 22.52 -13.38 -13.82
C GLY A 215 21.56 -14.32 -13.09
N ARG A 216 22.12 -15.09 -12.14
CA ARG A 216 21.32 -15.89 -11.20
C ARG A 216 20.50 -14.94 -10.33
N PHE A 217 19.19 -14.92 -10.54
CA PHE A 217 18.26 -14.26 -9.61
C PHE A 217 18.29 -15.00 -8.28
N ASP A 218 18.53 -14.28 -7.19
CA ASP A 218 18.45 -14.83 -5.84
C ASP A 218 17.15 -14.36 -5.16
N PRO A 219 16.11 -15.19 -5.13
CA PRO A 219 14.83 -14.83 -4.51
C PRO A 219 14.92 -14.63 -2.99
N SER A 220 15.98 -15.12 -2.34
CA SER A 220 16.15 -14.98 -0.89
C SER A 220 16.78 -13.65 -0.49
N THR A 221 17.56 -13.04 -1.38
CA THR A 221 18.25 -11.76 -1.15
C THR A 221 17.65 -10.60 -1.95
N GLY A 222 16.79 -10.89 -2.93
CA GLY A 222 16.18 -9.88 -3.80
C GLY A 222 17.17 -9.24 -4.77
N ILE A 223 18.34 -9.85 -4.98
CA ILE A 223 19.36 -9.34 -5.91
C ILE A 223 18.79 -9.44 -7.34
N PRO A 224 18.73 -8.32 -8.09
CA PRO A 224 18.21 -8.32 -9.45
C PRO A 224 19.12 -9.14 -10.36
N ARG A 225 18.55 -9.64 -11.47
CA ARG A 225 19.35 -10.24 -12.53
C ARG A 225 20.30 -9.19 -13.10
N THR A 226 21.55 -9.59 -13.33
CA THR A 226 22.59 -8.72 -13.90
C THR A 226 22.93 -9.14 -15.33
N GLY A 227 23.61 -8.25 -16.04
CA GLY A 227 24.15 -8.51 -17.36
C GLY A 227 23.47 -7.71 -18.46
N SER A 228 24.09 -7.71 -19.64
CA SER A 228 23.56 -7.05 -20.83
C SER A 228 24.28 -7.53 -22.09
N ILE A 229 23.55 -7.56 -23.20
CA ILE A 229 24.11 -7.75 -24.53
C ILE A 229 23.74 -6.53 -25.39
N THR A 230 24.74 -5.87 -25.97
CA THR A 230 24.53 -4.73 -26.87
C THR A 230 25.42 -4.84 -28.09
N GLY A 231 24.83 -4.82 -29.29
CA GLY A 231 25.60 -4.66 -30.53
C GLY A 231 25.22 -3.38 -31.25
N THR A 232 26.20 -2.78 -31.95
CA THR A 232 25.93 -1.65 -32.85
C THR A 232 24.96 -2.07 -33.94
N ASN A 233 25.12 -3.27 -34.52
CA ASN A 233 24.18 -3.82 -35.48
C ASN A 233 23.09 -4.62 -34.76
N ASN A 234 23.33 -5.91 -34.51
CA ASN A 234 22.36 -6.76 -33.83
C ASN A 234 22.77 -7.00 -32.37
N GLY A 235 21.81 -7.10 -31.46
CA GLY A 235 22.09 -7.59 -30.11
C GLY A 235 22.54 -9.06 -30.17
N LEU A 236 21.75 -9.88 -30.87
CA LEU A 236 22.02 -11.27 -31.17
C LEU A 236 21.78 -11.57 -32.66
N LEU A 237 22.76 -12.19 -33.31
CA LEU A 237 22.63 -12.75 -34.64
C LEU A 237 22.84 -14.27 -34.57
N VAL A 238 21.88 -15.04 -35.08
CA VAL A 238 21.98 -16.50 -35.20
C VAL A 238 22.09 -16.84 -36.69
N SER A 239 23.27 -17.26 -37.13
CA SER A 239 23.63 -17.40 -38.55
C SER A 239 24.84 -18.31 -38.76
N ASP A 240 25.28 -18.53 -40.00
CA ASP A 240 26.55 -19.20 -40.33
C ASP A 240 27.82 -18.38 -39.97
N GLY A 241 27.67 -17.38 -39.09
CA GLY A 241 28.69 -16.41 -38.74
C GLY A 241 28.66 -15.16 -39.62
N HIS A 242 27.78 -15.05 -40.62
CA HIS A 242 27.48 -13.81 -41.35
C HIS A 242 25.95 -13.69 -41.56
N ASP A 243 25.46 -13.67 -42.80
CA ASP A 243 24.03 -13.55 -43.15
C ASP A 243 23.40 -14.88 -43.64
N GLY A 244 24.15 -15.99 -43.63
CA GLY A 244 23.65 -17.29 -44.04
C GLY A 244 22.91 -18.01 -42.91
N PRO A 245 22.21 -19.11 -43.23
CA PRO A 245 21.46 -19.87 -42.24
C PRO A 245 22.37 -20.46 -41.18
N ALA A 246 21.90 -20.43 -39.93
CA ALA A 246 22.47 -21.09 -38.79
C ALA A 246 22.72 -22.58 -39.06
N THR A 247 23.57 -23.19 -38.24
CA THR A 247 23.91 -24.61 -38.33
C THR A 247 23.08 -25.48 -37.38
N GLY A 248 22.31 -24.88 -36.46
CA GLY A 248 21.37 -25.56 -35.59
C GLY A 248 20.33 -24.65 -34.94
N ALA A 249 19.34 -25.28 -34.30
CA ALA A 249 18.29 -24.60 -33.55
C ALA A 249 18.85 -23.84 -32.33
N THR A 250 18.11 -22.81 -31.90
CA THR A 250 18.49 -21.90 -30.83
C THR A 250 17.45 -21.83 -29.73
N GLU A 251 17.93 -21.92 -28.49
CA GLU A 251 17.19 -21.54 -27.29
C GLU A 251 17.78 -20.26 -26.70
N LEU A 252 17.06 -19.15 -26.85
CA LEU A 252 17.36 -17.86 -26.22
C LEU A 252 16.55 -17.71 -24.94
N ARG A 253 17.22 -17.45 -23.83
CA ARG A 253 16.61 -17.08 -22.55
C ARG A 253 17.10 -15.71 -22.13
N ASN A 254 16.28 -14.69 -22.32
CA ASN A 254 16.61 -13.30 -22.03
C ASN A 254 15.85 -12.79 -20.80
N PHE A 255 16.58 -12.36 -19.77
CA PHE A 255 16.01 -11.81 -18.55
C PHE A 255 16.70 -10.52 -18.08
N VAL A 256 17.52 -9.93 -18.96
CA VAL A 256 18.11 -8.59 -18.83
C VAL A 256 18.10 -7.90 -20.20
N ASP A 257 18.83 -6.80 -20.36
CA ASP A 257 18.80 -6.04 -21.60
C ASP A 257 19.52 -6.76 -22.76
N LEU A 258 18.85 -6.84 -23.90
CA LEU A 258 19.40 -7.27 -25.18
C LEU A 258 19.05 -6.24 -26.26
N ARG A 259 20.06 -5.58 -26.85
CA ARG A 259 19.87 -4.42 -27.74
C ARG A 259 20.70 -4.50 -29.02
N GLY A 260 20.04 -4.31 -30.17
CA GLY A 260 20.68 -3.91 -31.42
C GLY A 260 20.44 -2.42 -31.68
N LEU A 261 21.52 -1.65 -31.77
CA LEU A 261 21.42 -0.18 -31.80
C LEU A 261 21.08 0.39 -33.18
N ASP A 262 21.45 -0.29 -34.26
CA ASP A 262 21.16 0.06 -35.65
C ASP A 262 20.52 -1.10 -36.43
N GLY A 263 20.31 -2.26 -35.79
CA GLY A 263 19.78 -3.48 -36.37
C GLY A 263 18.68 -4.11 -35.52
N TYR A 264 18.63 -5.44 -35.55
CA TYR A 264 17.64 -6.24 -34.82
C TYR A 264 18.03 -6.36 -33.35
N GLY A 265 17.05 -6.49 -32.45
CA GLY A 265 17.35 -6.95 -31.10
C GLY A 265 17.96 -8.35 -31.16
N ALA A 266 17.18 -9.32 -31.63
CA ALA A 266 17.64 -10.64 -31.98
C ALA A 266 17.13 -11.05 -33.37
N ARG A 267 17.98 -11.70 -34.17
CA ARG A 267 17.62 -12.19 -35.50
C ARG A 267 18.12 -13.61 -35.72
N PHE A 268 17.21 -14.50 -36.08
CA PHE A 268 17.51 -15.89 -36.40
C PHE A 268 17.37 -16.12 -37.90
N ILE A 269 18.39 -16.73 -38.50
CA ILE A 269 18.41 -17.04 -39.93
C ILE A 269 18.46 -18.56 -40.05
N GLY A 270 17.42 -19.19 -40.57
CA GLY A 270 17.33 -20.64 -40.65
C GLY A 270 15.90 -21.14 -40.78
N ASN A 271 15.74 -22.46 -40.85
CA ASN A 271 14.44 -23.14 -40.82
C ASN A 271 14.40 -24.12 -39.63
N PHE A 272 14.81 -23.67 -38.45
CA PHE A 272 14.89 -24.50 -37.25
C PHE A 272 13.79 -24.13 -36.28
N ASP A 273 13.32 -25.11 -35.51
CA ASP A 273 12.33 -24.85 -34.46
C ASP A 273 13.04 -24.18 -33.27
N ASP A 274 12.98 -22.85 -33.23
CA ASP A 274 13.66 -22.03 -32.23
C ASP A 274 12.76 -21.72 -31.03
N ARG A 275 13.41 -21.46 -29.89
CA ARG A 275 12.71 -21.16 -28.63
C ARG A 275 13.25 -19.88 -28.01
N VAL A 276 12.38 -18.92 -27.78
CA VAL A 276 12.71 -17.68 -27.08
C VAL A 276 11.91 -17.60 -25.79
N PHE A 277 12.60 -17.42 -24.69
CA PHE A 277 12.04 -17.11 -23.38
C PHE A 277 12.45 -15.70 -23.01
N ASN A 278 11.50 -14.78 -22.92
CA ASN A 278 11.80 -13.39 -22.60
C ASN A 278 11.08 -12.94 -21.32
N GLY A 279 11.83 -12.33 -20.40
CA GLY A 279 11.31 -11.68 -19.19
C GLY A 279 11.88 -10.28 -18.98
N ALA A 280 12.51 -9.70 -20.01
CA ALA A 280 13.10 -8.37 -19.96
C ALA A 280 13.05 -7.69 -21.35
N LEU A 281 13.90 -6.68 -21.57
CA LEU A 281 13.94 -5.92 -22.81
C LEU A 281 14.68 -6.68 -23.93
N ILE A 282 14.01 -6.79 -25.08
CA ILE A 282 14.64 -6.99 -26.39
C ILE A 282 14.31 -5.77 -27.26
N SER A 283 15.34 -5.08 -27.77
CA SER A 283 15.17 -3.83 -28.54
C SER A 283 15.94 -3.88 -29.84
N GLY A 284 15.27 -3.53 -30.94
CA GLY A 284 15.88 -3.35 -32.26
C GLY A 284 15.51 -2.01 -32.86
N SER A 285 16.50 -1.12 -33.02
CA SER A 285 16.26 0.23 -33.56
C SER A 285 15.88 0.25 -35.04
N ASN A 286 16.07 -0.86 -35.77
CA ASN A 286 15.60 -1.00 -37.15
C ASN A 286 14.06 -1.21 -37.25
N GLY A 287 13.36 -1.25 -36.11
CA GLY A 287 11.92 -1.47 -36.03
C GLY A 287 11.51 -2.92 -35.80
N VAL A 288 12.45 -3.87 -35.75
CA VAL A 288 12.20 -5.29 -35.44
C VAL A 288 13.02 -5.68 -34.21
N ALA A 289 12.33 -5.96 -33.11
CA ALA A 289 12.96 -6.39 -31.87
C ALA A 289 13.41 -7.86 -31.95
N LEU A 290 12.57 -8.73 -32.50
CA LEU A 290 12.84 -10.16 -32.61
C LEU A 290 12.34 -10.67 -33.96
N ASP A 291 13.22 -11.33 -34.70
CA ASP A 291 12.93 -12.09 -35.92
C ASP A 291 13.37 -13.54 -35.67
N MET A 292 12.40 -14.47 -35.63
CA MET A 292 12.64 -15.88 -35.35
C MET A 292 12.97 -16.69 -36.61
N GLY A 293 12.93 -16.09 -37.80
CA GLY A 293 13.37 -16.73 -39.03
C GLY A 293 12.33 -17.69 -39.61
N GLY A 294 12.60 -18.98 -39.60
CA GLY A 294 11.66 -19.98 -40.08
C GLY A 294 11.80 -21.27 -39.29
N GLY A 295 10.78 -22.12 -39.35
CA GLY A 295 10.62 -23.24 -38.44
C GLY A 295 9.32 -23.11 -37.65
N ASN A 296 9.05 -24.08 -36.78
CA ASN A 296 7.90 -23.98 -35.88
C ASN A 296 8.36 -23.39 -34.55
N ASP A 297 8.30 -22.08 -34.46
CA ASP A 297 8.93 -21.32 -33.39
C ASP A 297 8.05 -21.16 -32.16
N THR A 298 8.69 -21.09 -30.98
CA THR A 298 7.98 -20.83 -29.72
C THR A 298 8.53 -19.62 -29.00
N LEU A 299 7.68 -18.62 -28.76
CA LEU A 299 7.98 -17.46 -27.93
C LEU A 299 7.21 -17.55 -26.60
N THR A 300 7.94 -17.67 -25.48
CA THR A 300 7.39 -17.64 -24.12
C THR A 300 7.70 -16.32 -23.44
N LEU A 301 6.68 -15.61 -22.99
CA LEU A 301 6.79 -14.34 -22.28
C LEU A 301 6.56 -14.52 -20.78
N TYR A 302 7.46 -13.95 -19.99
CA TYR A 302 7.40 -13.89 -18.53
C TYR A 302 7.14 -12.45 -18.04
N PRO A 303 6.78 -12.25 -16.75
CA PRO A 303 6.57 -10.92 -16.21
C PRO A 303 7.79 -10.02 -16.43
N GLY A 304 7.56 -8.81 -16.93
CA GLY A 304 8.62 -7.85 -17.28
C GLY A 304 9.14 -7.94 -18.71
N ALA A 305 8.66 -8.89 -19.52
CA ALA A 305 8.95 -8.93 -20.95
C ALA A 305 8.56 -7.59 -21.62
N ARG A 306 9.52 -6.99 -22.34
CA ARG A 306 9.32 -5.77 -23.14
C ARG A 306 9.99 -5.94 -24.49
N PHE A 307 9.30 -5.48 -25.54
CA PHE A 307 9.87 -5.37 -26.88
C PHE A 307 9.83 -3.92 -27.34
N GLU A 308 10.94 -3.44 -27.86
CA GLU A 308 11.01 -2.16 -28.57
C GLU A 308 11.25 -2.45 -30.05
N GLY A 309 10.14 -2.61 -30.78
CA GLY A 309 10.10 -3.05 -32.17
C GLY A 309 9.09 -4.18 -32.39
N LEU A 310 8.89 -4.54 -33.64
CA LEU A 310 8.07 -5.67 -34.08
C LEU A 310 8.65 -7.00 -33.58
N VAL A 311 7.78 -7.91 -33.17
CA VAL A 311 8.10 -9.32 -32.93
C VAL A 311 7.56 -10.15 -34.10
N ASP A 312 8.45 -10.78 -34.84
CA ASP A 312 8.13 -11.58 -36.01
C ASP A 312 8.42 -13.06 -35.75
N GLY A 313 7.38 -13.88 -35.76
CA GLY A 313 7.51 -15.33 -35.68
C GLY A 313 8.10 -15.96 -36.94
N GLY A 314 8.15 -15.23 -38.06
CA GLY A 314 8.75 -15.75 -39.29
C GLY A 314 7.88 -16.79 -40.01
N ALA A 315 8.50 -17.71 -40.75
CA ALA A 315 7.79 -18.70 -41.56
C ALA A 315 7.64 -20.05 -40.83
N GLY A 316 6.45 -20.64 -40.81
CA GLY A 316 6.19 -21.94 -40.21
C GLY A 316 4.96 -21.89 -39.31
N HIS A 317 4.87 -22.78 -38.31
CA HIS A 317 3.77 -22.81 -37.35
C HIS A 317 4.23 -22.32 -35.98
N ASN A 318 3.85 -21.10 -35.63
CA ASN A 318 4.46 -20.36 -34.54
C ASN A 318 3.52 -20.20 -33.35
N THR A 319 4.04 -20.47 -32.15
CA THR A 319 3.27 -20.42 -30.90
C THR A 319 3.79 -19.34 -29.95
N MET A 320 2.88 -18.49 -29.47
CA MET A 320 3.15 -17.57 -28.37
C MET A 320 2.55 -18.10 -27.06
N ILE A 321 3.36 -18.17 -26.01
CA ILE A 321 2.96 -18.60 -24.67
C ILE A 321 3.14 -17.46 -23.67
N LEU A 322 2.08 -17.12 -22.94
CA LEU A 322 2.08 -16.09 -21.91
C LEU A 322 2.10 -16.75 -20.51
N GLU A 323 3.19 -16.56 -19.79
CA GLU A 323 3.44 -17.16 -18.47
C GLU A 323 3.66 -16.08 -17.40
N GLY A 324 2.58 -15.61 -16.77
CA GLY A 324 2.67 -14.65 -15.67
C GLY A 324 2.80 -15.29 -14.28
N TYR A 325 2.70 -14.47 -13.22
CA TYR A 325 2.58 -15.00 -11.86
C TYR A 325 1.18 -15.59 -11.63
N GLN A 326 1.01 -16.40 -10.59
CA GLN A 326 -0.33 -16.80 -10.17
C GLN A 326 -1.18 -15.54 -9.92
N TYR A 327 -2.36 -15.51 -10.52
CA TYR A 327 -3.26 -14.39 -10.40
C TYR A 327 -4.20 -14.58 -9.20
N TYR A 328 -4.30 -13.54 -8.38
CA TYR A 328 -5.34 -13.38 -7.37
C TYR A 328 -6.16 -12.15 -7.79
N PRO A 329 -7.48 -12.26 -7.94
CA PRO A 329 -8.31 -11.15 -8.41
C PRO A 329 -8.21 -9.94 -7.47
N SER A 330 -7.65 -8.86 -8.00
CA SER A 330 -7.71 -7.51 -7.43
C SER A 330 -7.76 -6.51 -8.58
N ASP A 331 -8.64 -5.52 -8.49
CA ASP A 331 -8.89 -4.54 -9.56
C ASP A 331 -7.73 -3.53 -9.76
N THR A 332 -6.69 -3.58 -8.94
CA THR A 332 -5.57 -2.64 -8.93
C THR A 332 -4.24 -3.26 -9.37
N ARG A 333 -4.22 -4.50 -9.86
CA ARG A 333 -2.97 -5.16 -10.24
C ARG A 333 -2.57 -4.80 -11.67
N GLU A 334 -1.36 -4.28 -11.81
CA GLU A 334 -0.69 -4.08 -13.10
C GLU A 334 -0.59 -5.39 -13.90
N PRO A 335 -0.71 -5.35 -15.23
CA PRO A 335 -0.49 -6.54 -16.05
C PRO A 335 0.94 -7.08 -15.89
N ASP A 336 1.08 -8.41 -15.95
CA ASP A 336 2.38 -9.08 -15.95
C ASP A 336 3.19 -8.71 -17.21
N GLY A 337 2.50 -8.44 -18.31
CA GLY A 337 3.08 -7.87 -19.53
C GLY A 337 2.03 -7.53 -20.58
N THR A 338 2.48 -6.85 -21.64
CA THR A 338 1.66 -6.50 -22.80
C THR A 338 2.23 -7.10 -24.08
N VAL A 339 1.34 -7.58 -24.96
CA VAL A 339 1.68 -8.03 -26.31
C VAL A 339 1.26 -6.93 -27.27
N GLU A 340 2.25 -6.22 -27.80
CA GLU A 340 2.08 -5.07 -28.69
C GLU A 340 2.09 -5.50 -30.17
N ALA A 341 3.08 -5.08 -30.95
CA ALA A 341 3.18 -5.38 -32.37
C ALA A 341 3.82 -6.75 -32.62
N THR A 342 3.00 -7.70 -33.06
CA THR A 342 3.41 -9.05 -33.48
C THR A 342 3.02 -9.31 -34.92
N ARG A 343 3.69 -10.26 -35.59
CA ARG A 343 3.21 -10.89 -36.81
C ARG A 343 3.68 -12.34 -36.92
N ASN A 344 2.97 -13.11 -37.74
CA ASN A 344 3.27 -14.50 -38.08
C ASN A 344 3.25 -15.42 -36.85
N PHE A 345 2.30 -15.24 -35.95
CA PHE A 345 1.99 -16.22 -34.89
C PHE A 345 0.64 -16.88 -35.17
N ASP A 346 0.58 -18.21 -35.15
CA ASP A 346 -0.64 -18.97 -35.45
C ASP A 346 -1.48 -19.22 -34.19
N VAL A 347 -0.82 -19.44 -33.05
CA VAL A 347 -1.45 -19.86 -31.80
C VAL A 347 -1.03 -18.99 -30.62
N LEU A 348 -2.01 -18.60 -29.79
CA LEU A 348 -1.79 -17.96 -28.49
C LEU A 348 -2.18 -18.89 -27.33
N GLN A 349 -1.27 -19.11 -26.39
CA GLN A 349 -1.55 -19.82 -25.15
C GLN A 349 -1.36 -18.90 -23.96
N VAL A 350 -2.43 -18.65 -23.20
CA VAL A 350 -2.35 -17.90 -21.94
C VAL A 350 -2.35 -18.91 -20.81
N SER A 351 -1.15 -19.34 -20.39
CA SER A 351 -0.99 -20.41 -19.41
C SER A 351 -1.34 -19.94 -18.00
N ARG A 352 -0.96 -18.71 -17.63
CA ARG A 352 -1.22 -18.10 -16.31
C ARG A 352 -0.94 -16.59 -16.31
N GLY A 353 -1.45 -15.90 -15.29
CA GLY A 353 -1.17 -14.49 -15.02
C GLY A 353 -2.08 -13.54 -15.79
N TYR A 354 -1.85 -12.24 -15.62
CA TYR A 354 -2.66 -11.19 -16.22
C TYR A 354 -1.94 -10.51 -17.37
N TRP A 355 -2.45 -10.67 -18.59
CA TRP A 355 -1.85 -10.17 -19.82
C TRP A 355 -2.80 -9.25 -20.59
N VAL A 356 -2.22 -8.25 -21.25
CA VAL A 356 -2.95 -7.39 -22.19
C VAL A 356 -2.46 -7.69 -23.61
N LEU A 357 -3.39 -7.92 -24.53
CA LEU A 357 -3.10 -8.08 -25.96
C LEU A 357 -3.62 -6.87 -26.74
N ASN A 358 -2.71 -6.11 -27.34
CA ASN A 358 -3.02 -4.98 -28.23
C ASN A 358 -2.82 -5.32 -29.71
N GLY A 359 -2.00 -6.34 -30.00
CA GLY A 359 -1.66 -6.80 -31.35
C GLY A 359 -2.86 -7.14 -32.23
N ARG A 360 -2.65 -7.05 -33.55
CA ARG A 360 -3.68 -7.32 -34.57
C ARG A 360 -3.09 -8.14 -35.69
N GLY A 361 -3.90 -9.04 -36.26
CA GLY A 361 -3.55 -9.78 -37.47
C GLY A 361 -2.84 -11.11 -37.25
N ASP A 362 -2.70 -11.54 -35.99
CA ASP A 362 -2.15 -12.83 -35.61
C ASP A 362 -3.22 -13.79 -35.05
N PHE A 363 -2.75 -14.97 -34.70
CA PHE A 363 -3.46 -16.03 -34.00
C PHE A 363 -4.61 -16.59 -34.85
N SER A 364 -4.29 -16.92 -36.10
CA SER A 364 -5.21 -17.47 -37.12
C SER A 364 -5.88 -18.77 -36.67
N GLU A 365 -5.18 -19.59 -35.89
CA GLU A 365 -5.71 -20.83 -35.30
C GLU A 365 -6.35 -20.60 -33.93
N GLY A 366 -6.14 -19.42 -33.34
CA GLY A 366 -6.86 -18.94 -32.16
C GLY A 366 -6.05 -18.92 -30.87
N ALA A 367 -6.77 -18.83 -29.76
CA ALA A 367 -6.17 -18.73 -28.43
C ALA A 367 -6.81 -19.69 -27.41
N ARG A 368 -6.00 -20.20 -26.48
CA ARG A 368 -6.48 -20.96 -25.32
C ARG A 368 -5.98 -20.34 -24.02
N LEU A 369 -6.90 -20.00 -23.13
CA LEU A 369 -6.60 -19.53 -21.78
C LEU A 369 -6.78 -20.70 -20.81
N SER A 370 -5.69 -21.10 -20.15
CA SER A 370 -5.67 -22.16 -19.15
C SER A 370 -6.07 -21.64 -17.77
N ALA A 371 -6.27 -22.53 -16.80
CA ALA A 371 -6.60 -22.16 -15.42
C ALA A 371 -5.58 -21.15 -14.85
N ASN A 372 -6.07 -20.06 -14.24
CA ASN A 372 -5.30 -18.89 -13.79
C ASN A 372 -4.75 -17.98 -14.91
N GLY A 373 -5.12 -18.21 -16.16
CA GLY A 373 -4.85 -17.30 -17.28
C GLY A 373 -5.90 -16.20 -17.37
N HIS A 374 -5.47 -14.95 -17.37
CA HIS A 374 -6.33 -13.78 -17.48
C HIS A 374 -5.89 -12.95 -18.69
N LEU A 375 -6.74 -12.88 -19.71
CA LEU A 375 -6.47 -12.09 -20.91
C LEU A 375 -7.39 -10.89 -20.98
N ASN A 376 -6.80 -9.70 -21.11
CA ASN A 376 -7.49 -8.50 -21.56
C ASN A 376 -7.14 -8.26 -23.03
N ASN A 377 -8.02 -8.70 -23.92
CA ASN A 377 -7.86 -8.53 -25.36
C ASN A 377 -8.41 -7.17 -25.78
N GLN A 378 -7.51 -6.27 -26.17
CA GLN A 378 -7.82 -4.95 -26.74
C GLN A 378 -7.55 -4.90 -28.27
N GLY A 379 -6.92 -5.94 -28.81
CA GLY A 379 -6.56 -6.08 -30.22
C GLY A 379 -7.50 -7.01 -31.00
N ASN A 380 -6.91 -7.92 -31.78
CA ASN A 380 -7.64 -8.93 -32.54
C ASN A 380 -6.94 -10.29 -32.43
N ILE A 381 -7.73 -11.34 -32.19
CA ILE A 381 -7.35 -12.75 -32.35
C ILE A 381 -8.13 -13.24 -33.57
N ALA A 382 -7.43 -13.66 -34.62
CA ALA A 382 -8.08 -14.02 -35.89
C ALA A 382 -8.91 -15.31 -35.79
N GLY A 383 -8.48 -16.28 -34.99
CA GLY A 383 -9.14 -17.56 -34.77
C GLY A 383 -10.06 -17.62 -33.55
N ASP A 384 -10.34 -18.84 -33.11
CA ASP A 384 -11.27 -19.14 -32.02
C ASP A 384 -10.61 -19.00 -30.64
N VAL A 385 -11.36 -18.53 -29.65
CA VAL A 385 -10.88 -18.41 -28.26
C VAL A 385 -11.59 -19.40 -27.35
N ILE A 386 -10.80 -20.19 -26.62
CA ILE A 386 -11.29 -21.10 -25.59
C ILE A 386 -10.80 -20.61 -24.22
N VAL A 387 -11.74 -20.37 -23.31
CA VAL A 387 -11.49 -19.94 -21.94
C VAL A 387 -11.81 -21.10 -21.00
N ASP A 388 -10.78 -21.76 -20.49
CA ASP A 388 -10.95 -22.93 -19.61
C ASP A 388 -11.49 -22.55 -18.23
N GLN A 389 -11.93 -23.56 -17.48
CA GLN A 389 -12.36 -23.35 -16.09
C GLN A 389 -11.21 -22.74 -15.27
N GLY A 390 -11.52 -21.70 -14.48
CA GLY A 390 -10.53 -20.95 -13.72
C GLY A 390 -9.73 -19.91 -14.54
N ALA A 391 -9.99 -19.78 -15.84
CA ALA A 391 -9.47 -18.70 -16.67
C ALA A 391 -10.44 -17.51 -16.76
N THR A 392 -9.95 -16.33 -17.13
CA THR A 392 -10.78 -15.14 -17.34
C THR A 392 -10.45 -14.46 -18.66
N TYR A 393 -11.49 -14.11 -19.42
CA TYR A 393 -11.40 -13.28 -20.62
C TYR A 393 -12.12 -11.95 -20.41
N ARG A 394 -11.53 -10.85 -20.89
CA ARG A 394 -12.11 -9.50 -20.91
C ARG A 394 -11.57 -8.67 -22.07
N GLY A 395 -12.14 -7.47 -22.25
CA GLY A 395 -11.64 -6.47 -23.19
C GLY A 395 -12.48 -6.29 -24.45
N ARG A 396 -12.21 -5.20 -25.17
CA ARG A 396 -12.99 -4.75 -26.35
C ARG A 396 -12.56 -5.36 -27.69
N GLY A 397 -11.54 -6.20 -27.69
CA GLY A 397 -10.94 -6.80 -28.88
C GLY A 397 -11.88 -7.78 -29.59
N SER A 398 -11.55 -8.07 -30.85
CA SER A 398 -12.33 -9.00 -31.69
C SER A 398 -11.74 -10.41 -31.72
N VAL A 399 -12.64 -11.39 -31.86
CA VAL A 399 -12.34 -12.83 -31.96
C VAL A 399 -13.25 -13.49 -33.00
N ASN A 400 -12.91 -14.69 -33.49
CA ASN A 400 -13.84 -15.47 -34.32
C ASN A 400 -14.96 -16.08 -33.47
N ASN A 401 -14.81 -17.30 -32.96
CA ASN A 401 -15.71 -17.85 -31.95
C ASN A 401 -15.15 -17.65 -30.53
N LEU A 402 -16.02 -17.53 -29.52
CA LEU A 402 -15.63 -17.44 -28.10
C LEU A 402 -16.34 -18.53 -27.29
N THR A 403 -15.60 -19.48 -26.74
CA THR A 403 -16.13 -20.54 -25.86
C THR A 403 -15.63 -20.33 -24.43
N VAL A 404 -16.56 -20.19 -23.47
CA VAL A 404 -16.24 -19.84 -22.08
C VAL A 404 -16.71 -20.91 -21.11
N SER A 405 -15.75 -21.63 -20.51
CA SER A 405 -15.93 -22.53 -19.36
C SER A 405 -15.52 -21.87 -18.04
N GLY A 406 -14.68 -20.84 -18.10
CA GLY A 406 -14.28 -20.01 -16.95
C GLY A 406 -15.16 -18.78 -16.80
N ARG A 407 -14.54 -17.60 -16.93
CA ARG A 407 -15.19 -16.31 -16.67
C ARG A 407 -15.05 -15.33 -17.85
N LEU A 408 -16.14 -14.66 -18.19
CA LEU A 408 -16.17 -13.50 -19.10
C LEU A 408 -16.51 -12.25 -18.27
N ILE A 409 -15.70 -11.19 -18.38
CA ILE A 409 -15.94 -9.91 -17.70
C ILE A 409 -16.13 -8.79 -18.72
N THR A 410 -17.15 -7.97 -18.51
CA THR A 410 -17.40 -6.75 -19.30
C THR A 410 -17.70 -5.56 -18.41
N ASP A 411 -17.06 -4.43 -18.69
CA ASP A 411 -17.33 -3.14 -18.04
C ASP A 411 -17.03 -1.98 -19.00
N THR A 412 -17.37 -0.75 -18.62
CA THR A 412 -17.18 0.43 -19.48
C THR A 412 -15.71 0.90 -19.60
N VAL A 413 -14.81 0.40 -18.75
CA VAL A 413 -13.39 0.73 -18.72
C VAL A 413 -12.61 -0.16 -19.71
N VAL A 414 -12.68 -1.49 -19.56
CA VAL A 414 -12.00 -2.45 -20.44
C VAL A 414 -12.81 -2.78 -21.70
N GLY A 415 -14.14 -2.63 -21.65
CA GLY A 415 -15.07 -2.90 -22.74
C GLY A 415 -15.60 -4.34 -22.75
N ALA A 416 -16.23 -4.71 -23.87
CA ALA A 416 -16.81 -6.04 -24.12
C ALA A 416 -16.37 -6.61 -25.48
N PRO A 417 -16.23 -7.93 -25.61
CA PRO A 417 -15.71 -8.53 -26.83
C PRO A 417 -16.60 -8.31 -28.05
N GLN A 418 -15.95 -8.27 -29.21
CA GLN A 418 -16.60 -8.35 -30.52
C GLN A 418 -16.43 -9.77 -31.06
N VAL A 419 -17.48 -10.59 -31.02
CA VAL A 419 -17.45 -12.00 -31.45
C VAL A 419 -18.00 -12.10 -32.87
N ASN A 420 -17.14 -12.38 -33.84
CA ASN A 420 -17.51 -12.43 -35.27
C ASN A 420 -18.27 -13.72 -35.66
N GLY A 421 -18.11 -14.77 -34.87
CA GLY A 421 -18.81 -16.05 -34.98
C GLY A 421 -19.79 -16.23 -33.83
N ASN A 422 -19.70 -17.36 -33.15
CA ASN A 422 -20.59 -17.76 -32.06
C ASN A 422 -19.95 -17.51 -30.69
N LEU A 423 -20.80 -17.14 -29.72
CA LEU A 423 -20.48 -17.16 -28.30
C LEU A 423 -21.08 -18.42 -27.66
N ILE A 424 -20.27 -19.22 -26.99
CA ILE A 424 -20.71 -20.42 -26.27
C ILE A 424 -20.31 -20.29 -24.80
N MET A 425 -21.27 -19.93 -23.94
CA MET A 425 -21.10 -20.07 -22.51
C MET A 425 -21.40 -21.52 -22.12
N LYS A 426 -20.46 -22.21 -21.46
CA LYS A 426 -20.66 -23.58 -20.96
C LYS A 426 -21.43 -23.55 -19.63
N PRO A 427 -22.15 -24.64 -19.28
CA PRO A 427 -22.83 -24.73 -17.98
C PRO A 427 -21.88 -24.45 -16.81
N GLY A 428 -22.31 -23.62 -15.87
CA GLY A 428 -21.54 -23.25 -14.68
C GLY A 428 -20.42 -22.22 -14.91
N SER A 429 -20.20 -21.74 -16.14
CA SER A 429 -19.33 -20.59 -16.39
C SER A 429 -19.98 -19.30 -15.90
N ALA A 430 -19.18 -18.23 -15.74
CA ALA A 430 -19.65 -16.94 -15.22
C ALA A 430 -19.53 -15.83 -16.26
N PHE A 431 -20.60 -15.04 -16.40
CA PHE A 431 -20.59 -13.76 -17.10
C PHE A 431 -20.71 -12.64 -16.06
N GLU A 432 -19.62 -11.96 -15.75
CA GLU A 432 -19.64 -10.75 -14.94
C GLU A 432 -19.93 -9.53 -15.81
N PHE A 433 -21.03 -8.84 -15.49
CA PHE A 433 -21.54 -7.73 -16.28
C PHE A 433 -21.69 -6.49 -15.40
N ALA A 434 -20.85 -5.48 -15.63
CA ALA A 434 -20.91 -4.24 -14.88
C ALA A 434 -22.04 -3.32 -15.37
N THR A 435 -22.87 -2.83 -14.44
CA THR A 435 -23.98 -1.91 -14.70
C THR A 435 -23.75 -0.58 -14.01
N TYR A 436 -23.94 0.53 -14.74
CA TYR A 436 -23.74 1.88 -14.18
C TYR A 436 -25.05 2.66 -14.12
N PRO A 437 -25.28 3.46 -13.07
CA PRO A 437 -26.51 4.25 -12.85
C PRO A 437 -26.97 5.15 -13.99
N ASP A 438 -26.03 5.67 -14.78
CA ASP A 438 -26.32 6.49 -15.96
C ASP A 438 -26.92 5.69 -17.13
N GLY A 439 -27.12 4.38 -16.94
CA GLY A 439 -27.60 3.44 -17.95
C GLY A 439 -26.51 2.90 -18.85
N SER A 440 -25.24 3.29 -18.64
CA SER A 440 -24.13 2.77 -19.42
C SER A 440 -23.75 1.35 -18.97
N ALA A 441 -23.38 0.54 -19.96
CA ALA A 441 -22.78 -0.77 -19.77
C ALA A 441 -22.04 -1.17 -21.05
N ALA A 442 -21.15 -2.16 -20.96
CA ALA A 442 -20.46 -2.71 -22.11
C ALA A 442 -21.21 -3.92 -22.68
N THR A 443 -22.12 -3.68 -23.63
CA THR A 443 -22.86 -4.75 -24.32
C THR A 443 -21.91 -5.66 -25.10
N THR A 444 -21.99 -6.97 -24.87
CA THR A 444 -21.29 -7.96 -25.71
C THR A 444 -22.01 -8.10 -27.05
N HIS A 445 -21.26 -7.98 -28.14
CA HIS A 445 -21.80 -8.09 -29.49
C HIS A 445 -21.34 -9.38 -30.15
N VAL A 446 -22.29 -10.18 -30.63
CA VAL A 446 -22.05 -11.47 -31.29
C VAL A 446 -22.72 -11.46 -32.66
N VAL A 447 -21.97 -11.68 -33.73
CA VAL A 447 -22.54 -11.70 -35.08
C VAL A 447 -23.36 -12.98 -35.30
N GLY A 448 -22.89 -14.12 -34.80
CA GLY A 448 -23.55 -15.43 -34.90
C GLY A 448 -24.54 -15.70 -33.75
N ASN A 449 -24.62 -16.97 -33.35
CA ASN A 449 -25.44 -17.43 -32.24
C ASN A 449 -24.72 -17.21 -30.89
N ALA A 450 -25.48 -16.78 -29.88
CA ALA A 450 -25.04 -16.84 -28.50
C ALA A 450 -25.78 -17.96 -27.74
N SER A 451 -25.04 -18.97 -27.33
CA SER A 451 -25.52 -20.14 -26.58
C SER A 451 -25.16 -19.98 -25.09
N LEU A 452 -26.17 -19.85 -24.23
CA LEU A 452 -25.97 -19.48 -22.82
C LEU A 452 -25.88 -20.67 -21.85
N ASN A 453 -26.52 -21.80 -22.18
CA ASN A 453 -26.44 -23.11 -21.52
C ASN A 453 -26.44 -23.13 -19.97
N GLY A 454 -27.18 -22.23 -19.31
CA GLY A 454 -27.20 -22.18 -17.84
C GLY A 454 -25.89 -21.69 -17.21
N ALA A 455 -25.12 -20.87 -17.92
CA ALA A 455 -24.07 -20.06 -17.31
C ALA A 455 -24.67 -19.05 -16.32
N TYR A 456 -23.94 -18.67 -15.28
CA TYR A 456 -24.39 -17.67 -14.33
C TYR A 456 -24.17 -16.26 -14.90
N LEU A 457 -25.16 -15.39 -14.77
CA LEU A 457 -24.98 -13.95 -14.93
C LEU A 457 -24.72 -13.33 -13.55
N TRP A 458 -23.59 -12.65 -13.41
CA TRP A 458 -23.17 -11.96 -12.20
C TRP A 458 -23.20 -10.45 -12.46
N PRO A 459 -24.31 -9.76 -12.17
CA PRO A 459 -24.35 -8.31 -12.25
C PRO A 459 -23.42 -7.71 -11.20
N GLN A 460 -22.55 -6.81 -11.63
CA GLN A 460 -21.70 -6.02 -10.76
C GLN A 460 -22.16 -4.56 -10.84
N PRO A 461 -22.57 -3.91 -9.74
CA PRO A 461 -22.69 -2.46 -9.77
C PRO A 461 -21.31 -1.90 -10.12
N GLY A 462 -21.22 -1.06 -11.15
CA GLY A 462 -19.97 -0.40 -11.52
C GLY A 462 -19.38 0.40 -10.35
N TYR A 463 -18.14 0.85 -10.47
CA TYR A 463 -17.46 1.61 -9.41
C TYR A 463 -18.22 2.88 -8.94
N SER A 464 -19.20 3.36 -9.71
CA SER A 464 -20.29 4.23 -9.22
C SER A 464 -21.49 3.36 -8.81
N MET A 465 -21.71 3.18 -7.52
CA MET A 465 -22.84 2.39 -7.00
C MET A 465 -24.12 3.24 -6.88
N ASP A 466 -24.35 4.18 -7.82
CA ASP A 466 -25.65 4.84 -7.92
C ASP A 466 -26.64 3.93 -8.65
N TYR A 467 -27.92 4.30 -8.53
CA TYR A 467 -29.02 3.38 -8.69
C TYR A 467 -29.67 3.34 -10.10
N PRO A 468 -29.95 2.14 -10.63
CA PRO A 468 -30.68 1.95 -11.88
C PRO A 468 -32.21 1.93 -11.67
N TRP A 469 -32.87 3.07 -11.45
CA TRP A 469 -34.34 3.05 -11.27
C TRP A 469 -35.09 2.68 -12.57
N HIS A 470 -34.46 2.85 -13.74
CA HIS A 470 -35.01 2.48 -15.05
C HIS A 470 -33.94 2.23 -16.13
N SER A 471 -32.82 1.58 -15.80
CA SER A 471 -31.86 1.15 -16.81
C SER A 471 -32.05 -0.33 -17.09
N THR A 472 -32.83 -0.59 -18.13
CA THR A 472 -32.73 -1.86 -18.86
C THR A 472 -31.36 -1.87 -19.53
N TYR A 473 -30.47 -2.76 -19.09
CA TYR A 473 -29.16 -2.92 -19.70
C TYR A 473 -29.20 -4.05 -20.73
N THR A 474 -28.77 -3.78 -21.95
CA THR A 474 -28.53 -4.86 -22.92
C THR A 474 -27.20 -5.53 -22.58
N VAL A 475 -27.27 -6.71 -21.97
CA VAL A 475 -26.12 -7.54 -21.59
C VAL A 475 -25.42 -8.05 -22.85
N LEU A 476 -26.23 -8.52 -23.79
CA LEU A 476 -25.79 -9.25 -24.96
C LEU A 476 -26.70 -8.95 -26.15
N GLN A 477 -26.10 -8.65 -27.30
CA GLN A 477 -26.78 -8.58 -28.58
C GLN A 477 -26.14 -9.59 -29.54
N ALA A 478 -26.96 -10.48 -30.11
CA ALA A 478 -26.52 -11.58 -30.96
C ALA A 478 -27.33 -11.71 -32.26
N GLY A 479 -26.80 -12.39 -33.29
CA GLY A 479 -27.56 -12.77 -34.49
C GLY A 479 -28.71 -13.74 -34.18
N SER A 480 -28.54 -14.59 -33.15
CA SER A 480 -29.62 -15.35 -32.50
C SER A 480 -29.20 -15.75 -31.08
N ILE A 481 -30.16 -16.04 -30.21
CA ILE A 481 -29.89 -16.51 -28.83
C ILE A 481 -30.48 -17.91 -28.63
N THR A 482 -29.74 -18.77 -27.94
CA THR A 482 -30.20 -20.12 -27.57
C THR A 482 -29.88 -20.43 -26.11
N GLY A 483 -30.87 -20.96 -25.38
CA GLY A 483 -30.80 -21.17 -23.95
C GLY A 483 -30.94 -19.89 -23.13
N THR A 484 -30.82 -20.01 -21.81
CA THR A 484 -30.90 -18.89 -20.85
C THR A 484 -29.69 -18.92 -19.91
N PHE A 485 -29.47 -17.81 -19.21
CA PHE A 485 -28.60 -17.81 -18.03
C PHE A 485 -29.31 -18.54 -16.89
N ASP A 486 -28.55 -19.05 -15.93
CA ASP A 486 -29.04 -19.45 -14.62
C ASP A 486 -29.23 -18.19 -13.76
N ASP A 487 -30.48 -17.92 -13.37
CA ASP A 487 -30.88 -16.72 -12.63
C ASP A 487 -30.99 -16.94 -11.11
N SER A 488 -30.66 -18.14 -10.62
CA SER A 488 -30.80 -18.54 -9.20
C SER A 488 -30.05 -17.62 -8.22
N ASN A 489 -28.95 -17.02 -8.67
CA ASN A 489 -28.09 -16.15 -7.85
C ASN A 489 -28.40 -14.66 -8.00
N LEU A 490 -29.30 -14.24 -8.91
CA LEU A 490 -29.54 -12.82 -9.18
C LEU A 490 -30.17 -12.09 -7.98
N ARG A 491 -30.95 -12.78 -7.13
CA ARG A 491 -31.73 -12.15 -6.05
C ARG A 491 -30.93 -11.73 -4.81
N SER A 492 -29.70 -12.19 -4.66
CA SER A 492 -28.94 -12.03 -3.41
C SER A 492 -28.19 -10.69 -3.28
N TYR A 493 -28.22 -9.84 -4.31
CA TYR A 493 -27.33 -8.66 -4.39
C TYR A 493 -27.95 -7.36 -3.89
N TYR A 494 -29.28 -7.24 -3.89
CA TYR A 494 -29.98 -6.01 -3.50
C TYR A 494 -31.11 -6.28 -2.52
N ALA A 495 -31.19 -5.50 -1.44
CA ALA A 495 -32.27 -5.59 -0.46
C ALA A 495 -33.61 -5.10 -1.03
N PHE A 496 -33.55 -4.12 -1.93
CA PHE A 496 -34.72 -3.34 -2.38
C PHE A 496 -35.01 -3.50 -3.88
N LEU A 497 -34.18 -4.23 -4.62
CA LEU A 497 -34.34 -4.48 -6.05
C LEU A 497 -34.52 -5.96 -6.39
N THR A 498 -35.37 -6.21 -7.38
CA THR A 498 -35.45 -7.49 -8.08
C THR A 498 -34.84 -7.34 -9.47
N PRO A 499 -33.63 -7.88 -9.72
CA PRO A 499 -33.10 -8.05 -11.07
C PRO A 499 -33.90 -9.11 -11.83
N THR A 500 -34.22 -8.81 -13.09
CA THR A 500 -34.99 -9.68 -13.98
C THR A 500 -34.33 -9.71 -15.35
N LEU A 501 -34.28 -10.90 -15.96
CA LEU A 501 -33.80 -11.08 -17.32
C LEU A 501 -34.97 -11.18 -18.28
N SER A 502 -34.87 -10.46 -19.40
CA SER A 502 -35.77 -10.63 -20.54
C SER A 502 -34.99 -11.05 -21.77
N TYR A 503 -35.59 -11.95 -22.55
CA TYR A 503 -34.99 -12.52 -23.75
C TYR A 503 -35.82 -12.18 -24.97
N ASP A 504 -35.18 -11.55 -25.95
CA ASP A 504 -35.69 -11.41 -27.30
C ASP A 504 -34.93 -12.37 -28.23
N ASN A 505 -35.33 -12.48 -29.51
CA ASN A 505 -34.62 -13.34 -30.48
C ASN A 505 -33.13 -13.00 -30.63
N ASN A 506 -32.75 -11.76 -30.32
CA ASN A 506 -31.43 -11.18 -30.60
C ASN A 506 -30.82 -10.42 -29.42
N ARG A 507 -31.52 -10.33 -28.27
CA ARG A 507 -31.04 -9.56 -27.10
C ARG A 507 -31.33 -10.26 -25.79
N VAL A 508 -30.40 -10.14 -24.86
CA VAL A 508 -30.64 -10.37 -23.43
C VAL A 508 -30.59 -9.03 -22.73
N ASN A 509 -31.67 -8.67 -22.03
CA ASN A 509 -31.70 -7.47 -21.21
C ASN A 509 -31.79 -7.83 -19.73
N LEU A 510 -31.12 -7.02 -18.90
CA LEU A 510 -31.20 -7.04 -17.45
C LEU A 510 -31.93 -5.78 -16.98
N SER A 511 -33.06 -5.97 -16.29
CA SER A 511 -33.88 -4.89 -15.75
C SER A 511 -33.98 -5.00 -14.24
N TYR A 512 -33.82 -3.88 -13.54
CA TYR A 512 -34.00 -3.78 -12.10
C TYR A 512 -35.36 -3.17 -11.76
N THR A 513 -36.11 -3.82 -10.86
CA THR A 513 -37.42 -3.33 -10.40
C THR A 513 -37.46 -3.22 -8.87
N ARG A 514 -38.07 -2.16 -8.33
CA ARG A 514 -38.25 -2.00 -6.88
C ARG A 514 -39.11 -3.17 -6.35
N ASN A 515 -38.62 -3.90 -5.35
CA ASN A 515 -39.40 -4.95 -4.68
C ASN A 515 -40.36 -4.35 -3.63
N ASP A 516 -41.09 -5.18 -2.89
CA ASP A 516 -42.08 -4.80 -1.88
C ASP A 516 -41.50 -4.62 -0.46
N VAL A 517 -40.18 -4.78 -0.28
CA VAL A 517 -39.51 -4.63 1.02
C VAL A 517 -39.33 -3.16 1.36
N GLU A 518 -39.78 -2.66 2.51
CA GLU A 518 -39.66 -1.24 2.88
C GLU A 518 -38.28 -0.94 3.48
N PHE A 519 -37.79 0.31 3.41
CA PHE A 519 -36.49 0.63 4.03
C PHE A 519 -36.51 0.42 5.54
N ILE A 520 -37.66 0.66 6.16
CA ILE A 520 -37.84 0.52 7.61
C ILE A 520 -37.67 -0.93 8.08
N ASP A 521 -37.86 -1.93 7.22
CA ASP A 521 -37.67 -3.35 7.53
C ASP A 521 -36.23 -3.68 7.95
N TYR A 522 -35.26 -2.85 7.53
CA TYR A 522 -33.84 -2.98 7.89
C TYR A 522 -33.41 -2.02 9.01
N ALA A 523 -34.31 -1.19 9.55
CA ALA A 523 -33.99 -0.27 10.64
C ALA A 523 -33.88 -1.03 11.98
N ARG A 524 -32.66 -1.13 12.52
CA ARG A 524 -32.42 -1.83 13.81
C ARG A 524 -32.61 -0.94 15.02
N THR A 525 -32.63 0.37 14.86
CA THR A 525 -32.86 1.33 15.94
C THR A 525 -33.98 2.31 15.61
N ARG A 526 -34.52 2.94 16.65
CA ARG A 526 -35.53 4.01 16.49
C ARG A 526 -34.98 5.20 15.72
N ASN A 527 -33.70 5.53 15.90
CA ASN A 527 -33.04 6.61 15.18
C ASN A 527 -33.00 6.35 13.67
N ALA A 528 -32.58 5.15 13.26
CA ALA A 528 -32.62 4.71 11.86
C ALA A 528 -34.06 4.73 11.31
N ALA A 529 -35.03 4.19 12.05
CA ALA A 529 -36.43 4.18 11.62
C ALA A 529 -36.98 5.61 11.41
N HIS A 530 -36.65 6.54 12.29
CA HIS A 530 -37.05 7.94 12.18
C HIS A 530 -36.42 8.65 10.97
N ALA A 531 -35.15 8.38 10.70
CA ALA A 531 -34.46 8.94 9.54
C ALA A 531 -35.04 8.41 8.21
N VAL A 532 -35.33 7.12 8.16
CA VAL A 532 -35.94 6.47 6.98
C VAL A 532 -37.33 7.02 6.70
N ASN A 533 -38.19 7.14 7.72
CA ASN A 533 -39.52 7.73 7.55
C ASN A 533 -39.44 9.17 6.98
N SER A 534 -38.42 9.95 7.40
CA SER A 534 -38.15 11.27 6.81
C SER A 534 -37.72 11.18 5.35
N ILE A 535 -36.89 10.20 4.97
CA ILE A 535 -36.43 10.02 3.59
C ILE A 535 -37.59 9.57 2.70
N GLU A 536 -38.41 8.64 3.18
CA GLU A 536 -39.58 8.15 2.47
C GLU A 536 -40.60 9.27 2.25
N SER A 537 -40.86 10.14 3.25
CA SER A 537 -41.84 11.22 3.09
C SER A 537 -41.46 12.29 2.04
N ILE A 538 -40.19 12.35 1.62
CA ILE A 538 -39.74 13.17 0.48
C ILE A 538 -40.44 12.73 -0.82
N THR A 539 -40.70 11.43 -0.96
CA THR A 539 -41.22 10.83 -2.20
C THR A 539 -42.74 10.96 -2.34
N TRP A 540 -43.46 11.25 -1.26
CA TRP A 540 -44.94 11.20 -1.19
C TRP A 540 -45.64 12.56 -1.19
N ARG A 541 -44.92 13.70 -1.09
CA ARG A 541 -45.54 15.04 -0.92
C ARG A 541 -46.12 15.69 -2.18
N HIS A 542 -46.27 14.99 -3.31
CA HIS A 542 -46.87 15.56 -4.54
C HIS A 542 -48.32 15.13 -4.82
N TRP A 543 -48.97 14.32 -3.97
CA TRP A 543 -50.35 13.85 -4.22
C TRP A 543 -51.45 14.60 -3.46
N SER A 544 -51.14 15.35 -2.39
CA SER A 544 -52.17 15.91 -1.49
C SER A 544 -53.01 17.04 -2.08
N ASN A 545 -52.64 17.59 -3.24
CA ASN A 545 -53.34 18.73 -3.88
C ASN A 545 -53.92 18.36 -5.26
N TRP A 546 -54.03 17.08 -5.58
CA TRP A 546 -54.54 16.63 -6.88
C TRP A 546 -56.05 16.90 -7.00
N ASP A 547 -56.44 17.72 -7.98
CA ASP A 547 -57.83 18.13 -8.23
C ASP A 547 -58.65 17.11 -9.04
N GLY A 548 -58.03 15.99 -9.44
CA GLY A 548 -58.69 14.92 -10.21
C GLY A 548 -58.62 15.06 -11.73
N SER A 549 -57.86 16.02 -12.30
CA SER A 549 -57.83 16.29 -13.76
C SER A 549 -56.97 15.31 -14.60
N PHE A 550 -57.56 14.52 -15.51
CA PHE A 550 -56.78 13.58 -16.35
C PHE A 550 -56.08 14.26 -17.57
N PRO A 551 -54.87 13.82 -17.99
CA PRO A 551 -54.07 12.75 -17.41
C PRO A 551 -53.43 13.20 -16.08
N PRO A 552 -53.23 12.27 -15.11
CA PRO A 552 -52.42 12.58 -13.95
C PRO A 552 -51.09 13.19 -14.42
N PRO A 553 -50.54 14.22 -13.74
CA PRO A 553 -49.25 14.78 -14.07
C PRO A 553 -48.30 13.60 -14.20
N SER A 554 -47.59 13.56 -15.33
CA SER A 554 -46.49 12.64 -15.56
C SER A 554 -45.69 12.50 -14.26
N MET A 555 -45.30 11.26 -13.93
CA MET A 555 -44.53 10.85 -12.75
C MET A 555 -43.18 11.60 -12.64
N MET A 556 -43.20 12.92 -12.50
CA MET A 556 -42.05 13.76 -12.21
C MET A 556 -41.81 13.64 -10.71
N ARG A 557 -41.27 12.48 -10.34
CA ARG A 557 -40.67 12.23 -9.03
C ARG A 557 -39.50 13.21 -8.89
N ASN A 558 -39.48 13.99 -7.82
CA ASN A 558 -38.29 14.74 -7.49
C ASN A 558 -37.21 13.70 -7.10
N PRO A 559 -36.12 13.53 -7.87
CA PRO A 559 -35.08 12.56 -7.53
C PRO A 559 -34.53 12.91 -6.14
N ASN A 560 -34.45 11.89 -5.27
CA ASN A 560 -33.92 12.04 -3.93
C ASN A 560 -32.66 11.17 -3.83
N PRO A 561 -31.47 11.78 -3.86
CA PRO A 561 -30.20 11.04 -3.84
C PRO A 561 -30.05 10.08 -2.66
N LEU A 562 -30.60 10.41 -1.48
CA LEU A 562 -30.56 9.52 -0.32
C LEU A 562 -31.49 8.32 -0.47
N TYR A 563 -32.68 8.52 -1.05
CA TYR A 563 -33.60 7.43 -1.35
C TYR A 563 -32.93 6.49 -2.36
N ASP A 564 -32.37 7.04 -3.43
CA ASP A 564 -31.78 6.26 -4.51
C ASP A 564 -30.51 5.52 -4.04
N ALA A 565 -29.67 6.15 -3.21
CA ALA A 565 -28.52 5.51 -2.58
C ALA A 565 -28.92 4.32 -1.69
N LEU A 566 -30.01 4.44 -0.92
CA LEU A 566 -30.47 3.34 -0.06
C LEU A 566 -30.92 2.11 -0.86
N LEU A 567 -31.49 2.31 -2.05
CA LEU A 567 -31.94 1.20 -2.89
C LEU A 567 -30.79 0.32 -3.41
N ALA A 568 -29.57 0.87 -3.50
CA ALA A 568 -28.37 0.14 -3.92
C ALA A 568 -27.78 -0.77 -2.82
N THR A 569 -28.31 -0.71 -1.60
CA THR A 569 -27.80 -1.52 -0.49
C THR A 569 -28.26 -2.98 -0.57
N SER A 570 -27.44 -3.87 -0.03
CA SER A 570 -27.74 -5.30 0.12
C SER A 570 -28.43 -5.57 1.46
N GLU A 571 -29.00 -6.77 1.64
CA GLU A 571 -29.63 -7.17 2.90
C GLU A 571 -28.67 -7.05 4.11
N THR A 572 -27.37 -7.25 3.88
CA THR A 572 -26.35 -7.18 4.92
C THR A 572 -25.87 -5.77 5.23
N THR A 573 -26.02 -4.82 4.30
CA THR A 573 -25.48 -3.46 4.42
C THR A 573 -26.54 -2.39 4.68
N ALA A 574 -27.81 -2.66 4.32
CA ALA A 574 -28.92 -1.73 4.48
C ALA A 574 -29.00 -1.15 5.89
N SER A 575 -29.00 -2.00 6.93
CA SER A 575 -29.12 -1.54 8.32
C SER A 575 -28.05 -0.52 8.72
N ALA A 576 -26.79 -0.71 8.31
CA ALA A 576 -25.70 0.21 8.65
C ALA A 576 -25.84 1.55 7.92
N ALA A 577 -26.32 1.52 6.67
CA ALA A 577 -26.60 2.74 5.90
C ALA A 577 -27.69 3.60 6.59
N LEU A 578 -28.77 2.98 7.07
CA LEU A 578 -29.85 3.69 7.77
C LEU A 578 -29.36 4.32 9.09
N GLU A 579 -28.50 3.62 9.85
CA GLU A 579 -27.90 4.16 11.08
C GLU A 579 -26.98 5.36 10.79
N ALA A 580 -26.18 5.29 9.72
CA ALA A 580 -25.29 6.38 9.33
C ALA A 580 -26.06 7.65 8.93
N LEU A 581 -27.17 7.48 8.20
CA LEU A 581 -28.06 8.58 7.79
C LEU A 581 -28.80 9.20 8.97
N ALA A 582 -29.05 8.45 10.05
CA ALA A 582 -29.78 8.95 11.20
C ALA A 582 -29.10 10.08 11.95
N GLY A 583 -27.77 10.24 11.83
CA GLY A 583 -27.05 11.37 12.44
C GLY A 583 -27.21 11.46 13.97
N SER A 584 -27.33 10.31 14.64
CA SER A 584 -27.62 10.19 16.09
C SER A 584 -26.60 10.92 16.98
N SER A 585 -25.35 11.07 16.52
CA SER A 585 -24.29 11.78 17.23
C SER A 585 -24.60 13.24 17.58
N ASN A 586 -25.51 13.89 16.84
CA ASN A 586 -25.95 15.26 17.13
C ASN A 586 -26.65 15.35 18.51
N ALA A 587 -27.30 14.29 18.98
CA ALA A 587 -27.86 14.24 20.32
C ALA A 587 -26.78 14.06 21.41
N ASN A 588 -25.63 13.44 21.12
CA ASN A 588 -24.59 13.19 22.13
C ASN A 588 -23.76 14.43 22.50
N LEU A 589 -23.85 15.52 21.71
CA LEU A 589 -23.11 16.76 21.95
C LEU A 589 -23.43 17.39 23.31
N ALA A 590 -24.67 17.27 23.80
CA ALA A 590 -25.09 17.79 25.10
C ALA A 590 -24.37 17.08 26.26
N SER A 591 -24.50 15.75 26.33
CA SER A 591 -23.87 14.91 27.35
C SER A 591 -22.34 15.10 27.35
N ALA A 592 -21.72 15.17 26.18
CA ALA A 592 -20.28 15.36 26.05
C ALA A 592 -19.81 16.77 26.46
N THR A 593 -20.56 17.82 26.12
CA THR A 593 -20.22 19.18 26.54
C THR A 593 -20.38 19.36 28.05
N LEU A 594 -21.43 18.78 28.65
CA LEU A 594 -21.65 18.81 30.09
C LEU A 594 -20.53 18.07 30.85
N ALA A 595 -20.13 16.89 30.38
CA ALA A 595 -19.02 16.14 30.95
C ALA A 595 -17.71 16.95 30.93
N ALA A 596 -17.36 17.56 29.80
CA ALA A 596 -16.18 18.42 29.68
C ALA A 596 -16.25 19.67 30.58
N SER A 597 -17.44 20.27 30.73
CA SER A 597 -17.63 21.50 31.52
C SER A 597 -17.67 21.24 33.02
N SER A 598 -17.98 20.03 33.48
CA SER A 598 -18.04 19.66 34.90
C SER A 598 -16.71 19.90 35.65
N GLN A 599 -15.59 19.90 34.92
CA GLN A 599 -14.27 20.14 35.48
C GLN A 599 -14.10 21.56 36.02
N VAL A 600 -14.86 22.54 35.53
CA VAL A 600 -14.79 23.93 36.00
C VAL A 600 -15.33 24.04 37.43
N ALA A 601 -16.51 23.48 37.71
CA ALA A 601 -17.06 23.44 39.06
C ALA A 601 -16.18 22.61 40.01
N THR A 602 -15.67 21.46 39.57
CA THR A 602 -14.78 20.60 40.36
C THR A 602 -13.49 21.34 40.74
N SER A 603 -12.91 22.07 39.79
CA SER A 603 -11.72 22.91 39.98
C SER A 603 -11.95 24.06 40.97
N MET A 604 -13.06 24.78 40.79
CA MET A 604 -13.50 25.85 41.70
C MET A 604 -13.69 25.31 43.13
N LEU A 605 -14.33 24.16 43.26
CA LEU A 605 -14.59 23.50 44.55
C LEU A 605 -13.29 23.00 45.19
N SER A 606 -12.35 22.44 44.43
CA SER A 606 -11.01 22.07 44.91
C SER A 606 -10.22 23.28 45.42
N ALA A 607 -10.23 24.40 44.68
CA ALA A 607 -9.63 25.65 45.11
C ALA A 607 -10.25 26.18 46.41
N MET A 608 -11.57 25.98 46.61
CA MET A 608 -12.28 26.32 47.84
C MET A 608 -11.98 25.41 49.03
N ARG A 609 -11.85 24.11 48.79
CA ARG A 609 -11.52 23.11 49.83
C ARG A 609 -10.14 23.36 50.43
N GLN A 610 -9.16 23.67 49.60
CA GLN A 610 -7.79 23.96 50.03
C GLN A 610 -7.67 25.23 50.90
N MET A 611 -8.64 26.15 50.84
CA MET A 611 -8.69 27.32 51.74
C MET A 611 -9.10 26.95 53.17
N SER A 612 -9.98 25.96 53.28
CA SER A 612 -10.62 25.57 54.53
C SER A 612 -9.83 24.50 55.30
N SER A 613 -9.17 23.59 54.58
CA SER A 613 -8.36 22.52 55.18
C SER A 613 -7.06 23.03 55.83
N SER A 614 -6.48 24.13 55.34
CA SER A 614 -5.26 24.71 55.91
C SER A 614 -5.48 25.28 57.31
N SER A 615 -6.65 25.89 57.57
CA SER A 615 -6.95 26.53 58.85
C SER A 615 -7.20 25.53 59.99
N SER A 616 -7.72 24.34 59.70
CA SER A 616 -8.01 23.29 60.70
C SER A 616 -6.83 22.36 60.98
N LEU A 617 -5.94 22.16 60.00
CA LEU A 617 -4.71 21.36 60.15
C LEU A 617 -3.59 22.12 60.90
N LEU A 618 -3.79 23.41 61.22
CA LEU A 618 -2.86 24.26 61.98
C LEU A 618 -3.07 24.22 63.51
N VAL A 619 -4.15 23.61 64.00
CA VAL A 619 -4.47 23.55 65.45
C VAL A 619 -3.53 22.62 66.24
N GLY A 620 -2.56 21.97 65.58
CA GLY A 620 -1.63 20.99 66.18
C GLY A 620 -0.16 21.40 66.26
N LEU A 621 0.20 22.69 66.13
CA LEU A 621 1.57 23.16 66.41
C LEU A 621 1.68 23.64 67.87
N ASP A 622 1.57 22.70 68.81
CA ASP A 622 1.92 22.94 70.21
C ASP A 622 3.44 23.21 70.30
N PRO A 623 3.91 24.31 70.90
CA PRO A 623 5.35 24.61 71.06
C PRO A 623 6.15 23.46 71.72
N VAL A 624 5.47 22.55 72.43
CA VAL A 624 6.08 21.39 73.09
C VAL A 624 6.46 20.27 72.09
N GLN A 625 5.91 20.27 70.87
CA GLN A 625 6.16 19.22 69.86
C GLN A 625 7.20 19.58 68.78
N THR A 626 7.89 20.72 68.88
CA THR A 626 9.01 21.06 67.99
C THR A 626 10.29 21.44 68.75
N PRO A 627 11.01 20.49 69.38
CA PRO A 627 12.23 20.81 70.13
C PRO A 627 13.46 21.07 69.25
N GLU A 628 13.56 20.52 68.03
CA GLU A 628 14.80 20.62 67.23
C GLU A 628 14.86 21.81 66.25
N LEU A 629 13.71 22.36 65.82
CA LEU A 629 13.72 23.40 64.78
C LEU A 629 13.83 24.83 65.32
N ALA A 630 13.67 25.08 66.63
CA ALA A 630 13.92 26.40 67.22
C ALA A 630 15.42 26.79 67.21
N ILE A 631 16.32 25.81 67.06
CA ILE A 631 17.78 25.99 67.13
C ILE A 631 18.36 26.57 65.83
N SER A 632 17.68 26.44 64.68
CA SER A 632 18.18 26.87 63.37
C SER A 632 17.94 28.34 62.99
N GLY A 633 17.34 29.15 63.89
CA GLY A 633 17.20 30.60 63.68
C GLY A 633 16.19 31.05 62.61
N ILE A 634 15.46 30.12 61.97
CA ILE A 634 14.42 30.46 60.97
C ILE A 634 13.23 31.13 61.68
N PRO A 635 12.83 32.37 61.32
CA PRO A 635 11.70 33.07 61.94
C PRO A 635 10.40 32.27 61.84
N SER A 636 9.53 32.36 62.84
CA SER A 636 8.19 31.73 62.84
C SER A 636 7.35 32.14 61.62
N SER A 637 7.57 33.36 61.09
CA SER A 637 6.96 33.86 59.85
C SER A 637 7.40 33.12 58.58
N ALA A 638 8.53 32.41 58.60
CA ALA A 638 8.98 31.54 57.51
C ALA A 638 8.54 30.08 57.68
N ARG A 639 7.93 29.71 58.82
CA ARG A 639 7.48 28.35 59.14
C ARG A 639 5.97 28.11 59.01
N ASN A 640 5.18 29.17 58.82
CA ASN A 640 3.74 29.05 58.69
C ASN A 640 3.35 28.62 57.27
N LEU A 641 3.32 27.32 57.01
CA LEU A 641 2.96 26.76 55.71
C LEU A 641 1.44 26.91 55.52
N ASN A 642 1.03 27.95 54.78
CA ASN A 642 -0.33 28.50 54.57
C ASN A 642 -0.74 29.53 55.63
N ASP A 643 -0.46 30.82 55.40
CA ASP A 643 -0.97 31.91 56.25
C ASP A 643 -2.51 31.97 56.23
N PRO A 644 -3.21 31.60 57.33
CA PRO A 644 -4.66 31.68 57.39
C PRO A 644 -5.17 33.13 57.40
N ASN A 645 -4.29 34.12 57.60
CA ASN A 645 -4.59 35.54 57.58
C ASN A 645 -4.28 36.23 56.24
N ALA A 646 -3.80 35.48 55.23
CA ALA A 646 -3.49 36.04 53.92
C ALA A 646 -4.72 36.76 53.36
N ARG A 647 -4.58 38.01 52.91
CA ARG A 647 -5.73 38.81 52.46
C ARG A 647 -6.12 38.50 51.03
N GLY A 648 -5.19 38.02 50.22
CA GLY A 648 -5.41 37.61 48.84
C GLY A 648 -4.73 36.29 48.48
N ARG A 649 -5.22 35.64 47.44
CA ARG A 649 -4.58 34.46 46.84
C ARG A 649 -4.82 34.43 45.34
N VAL A 650 -3.78 34.09 44.58
CA VAL A 650 -3.87 33.75 43.15
C VAL A 650 -3.58 32.27 42.97
N TRP A 651 -4.29 31.61 42.06
CA TRP A 651 -4.03 30.22 41.73
C TRP A 651 -4.16 29.95 40.24
N LEU A 652 -3.29 29.10 39.73
CA LEU A 652 -3.29 28.61 38.36
C LEU A 652 -3.46 27.09 38.39
N GLN A 653 -4.35 26.57 37.54
CA GLN A 653 -4.60 25.14 37.43
C GLN A 653 -4.57 24.70 35.98
N GLY A 654 -3.78 23.66 35.68
CA GLY A 654 -3.85 22.91 34.44
C GLY A 654 -4.76 21.69 34.61
N ILE A 655 -5.63 21.44 33.64
CA ILE A 655 -6.59 20.34 33.63
C ILE A 655 -6.35 19.50 32.39
N GLY A 656 -6.16 18.19 32.58
CA GLY A 656 -6.24 17.17 31.54
C GLY A 656 -7.28 16.13 31.92
N SER A 657 -8.28 15.89 31.08
CA SER A 657 -9.33 14.90 31.36
C SER A 657 -9.59 13.98 30.18
N TYR A 658 -9.99 12.76 30.50
CA TYR A 658 -10.46 11.74 29.60
C TYR A 658 -11.83 11.24 30.05
N GLY A 659 -12.79 11.21 29.13
CA GLY A 659 -14.14 10.71 29.36
C GLY A 659 -14.50 9.63 28.35
N LYS A 660 -15.33 8.66 28.77
CA LYS A 660 -15.98 7.71 27.88
C LYS A 660 -17.47 7.63 28.21
N LEU A 661 -18.29 7.71 27.16
CA LEU A 661 -19.74 7.54 27.19
C LEU A 661 -20.09 6.32 26.33
N ASP A 662 -20.72 5.33 26.94
CA ASP A 662 -21.15 4.11 26.25
C ASP A 662 -22.34 4.41 25.33
N GLY A 663 -22.39 3.71 24.18
CA GLY A 663 -23.36 3.96 23.12
C GLY A 663 -24.75 3.40 23.42
N GLN A 664 -25.80 4.18 23.18
CA GLN A 664 -27.21 3.76 23.30
C GLN A 664 -28.01 4.24 22.09
N HIS A 665 -29.16 3.61 21.81
CA HIS A 665 -30.09 4.03 20.74
C HIS A 665 -29.43 4.14 19.33
N GLY A 666 -28.47 3.28 19.00
CA GLY A 666 -27.75 3.34 17.71
C GLY A 666 -26.57 4.31 17.68
N ASN A 667 -26.27 4.98 18.80
CA ASN A 667 -25.03 5.75 18.92
C ASN A 667 -23.85 4.80 19.19
N ALA A 668 -22.73 5.06 18.54
CA ALA A 668 -21.46 4.44 18.92
C ALA A 668 -20.93 5.03 20.25
N SER A 669 -20.08 4.27 20.95
CA SER A 669 -19.42 4.77 22.16
C SER A 669 -18.51 5.96 21.83
N SER A 670 -18.61 7.02 22.61
CA SER A 670 -17.83 8.25 22.41
C SER A 670 -16.76 8.42 23.47
N GLN A 671 -15.60 8.92 23.06
CA GLN A 671 -14.49 9.26 23.93
C GLN A 671 -14.21 10.76 23.86
N GLN A 672 -13.81 11.36 24.97
CA GLN A 672 -13.59 12.79 25.09
C GLN A 672 -12.24 13.05 25.73
N ARG A 673 -11.50 14.02 25.21
CA ARG A 673 -10.23 14.48 25.78
C ARG A 673 -10.26 15.97 25.93
N THR A 674 -10.21 16.45 27.17
CA THR A 674 -10.20 17.89 27.48
C THR A 674 -8.84 18.29 28.01
N GLN A 675 -8.33 19.39 27.49
CA GLN A 675 -7.15 20.06 28.03
C GLN A 675 -7.44 21.54 28.21
N GLY A 676 -6.98 22.13 29.31
CA GLY A 676 -7.23 23.55 29.56
C GLY A 676 -6.52 24.07 30.79
N SER A 677 -6.68 25.37 31.00
CA SER A 677 -6.12 26.07 32.14
C SER A 677 -7.14 27.03 32.74
N LEU A 678 -7.18 27.08 34.07
CA LEU A 678 -7.99 28.01 34.85
C LEU A 678 -7.08 28.89 35.71
N LEU A 679 -7.38 30.17 35.77
CA LEU A 679 -6.76 31.15 36.66
C LEU A 679 -7.83 31.70 37.59
N GLY A 680 -7.56 31.71 38.88
CA GLY A 680 -8.44 32.32 39.86
C GLY A 680 -7.71 33.25 40.81
N ILE A 681 -8.47 34.20 41.34
CA ILE A 681 -8.02 35.13 42.37
C ILE A 681 -9.12 35.28 43.42
N ASP A 682 -8.75 35.29 44.69
CA ASP A 682 -9.67 35.40 45.81
C ASP A 682 -9.13 36.27 46.95
N TRP A 683 -10.03 36.87 47.73
CA TRP A 683 -9.69 37.79 48.83
C TRP A 683 -10.61 37.62 50.03
N SER A 684 -10.05 37.80 51.23
CA SER A 684 -10.82 37.81 52.48
C SER A 684 -11.62 39.11 52.60
N LEU A 685 -12.94 39.02 52.79
CA LEU A 685 -13.80 40.17 53.12
C LEU A 685 -13.97 40.35 54.62
N SER A 686 -13.97 39.25 55.37
CA SER A 686 -14.03 39.19 56.82
C SER A 686 -13.27 37.95 57.30
N PRO A 687 -13.07 37.76 58.62
CA PRO A 687 -12.45 36.54 59.14
C PRO A 687 -13.20 35.25 58.73
N LEU A 688 -14.50 35.35 58.42
CA LEU A 688 -15.34 34.21 58.06
C LEU A 688 -15.55 34.07 56.56
N TRP A 689 -15.47 35.16 55.78
CA TRP A 689 -15.87 35.18 54.37
C TRP A 689 -14.72 35.50 53.42
N ARG A 690 -14.65 34.73 52.34
CA ARG A 690 -13.74 34.94 51.21
C ARG A 690 -14.50 34.83 49.90
N LEU A 691 -14.22 35.75 48.97
CA LEU A 691 -14.80 35.75 47.63
C LEU A 691 -13.69 35.63 46.59
N GLY A 692 -13.99 34.96 45.49
CA GLY A 692 -13.08 34.86 44.36
C GLY A 692 -13.78 34.80 43.01
N VAL A 693 -13.00 35.08 41.99
CA VAL A 693 -13.39 34.94 40.59
C VAL A 693 -12.40 34.05 39.87
N LEU A 694 -12.84 33.42 38.79
CA LEU A 694 -11.98 32.64 37.91
C LEU A 694 -12.30 32.91 36.45
N GLY A 695 -11.29 32.71 35.63
CA GLY A 695 -11.40 32.68 34.18
C GLY A 695 -10.54 31.54 33.63
N GLY A 696 -10.90 31.05 32.45
CA GLY A 696 -10.06 30.03 31.81
C GLY A 696 -10.51 29.64 30.43
N TYR A 697 -9.71 28.77 29.83
CA TYR A 697 -9.91 28.27 28.49
C TYR A 697 -9.68 26.77 28.45
N SER A 698 -10.52 26.06 27.71
CA SER A 698 -10.32 24.63 27.43
C SER A 698 -10.64 24.28 25.99
N LYS A 699 -9.97 23.22 25.51
CA LYS A 699 -10.28 22.55 24.26
C LYS A 699 -10.64 21.10 24.58
N THR A 700 -11.75 20.64 24.00
CA THR A 700 -12.17 19.24 24.06
C THR A 700 -12.23 18.68 22.66
N ASP A 701 -11.57 17.55 22.42
CA ASP A 701 -11.75 16.74 21.22
C ASP A 701 -12.62 15.53 21.59
N MET A 702 -13.61 15.19 20.77
CA MET A 702 -14.54 14.08 21.01
C MET A 702 -14.63 13.20 19.78
N ASP A 703 -14.29 11.93 19.95
CA ASP A 703 -14.19 10.95 18.88
C ASP A 703 -15.19 9.83 19.10
N SER A 704 -15.80 9.36 18.01
CA SER A 704 -16.70 8.20 17.97
C SER A 704 -16.57 7.53 16.60
N HIS A 705 -17.14 6.33 16.44
CA HIS A 705 -17.16 5.67 15.13
C HIS A 705 -17.77 6.61 14.07
N ASN A 706 -16.99 6.95 13.03
CA ASN A 706 -17.34 7.85 11.93
C ASN A 706 -17.73 9.29 12.33
N VAL A 707 -17.33 9.77 13.52
CA VAL A 707 -17.65 11.13 13.98
C VAL A 707 -16.47 11.76 14.70
N ASP A 708 -16.10 12.98 14.28
CA ASP A 708 -15.03 13.79 14.86
C ASP A 708 -15.56 15.17 15.25
N ASN A 709 -15.49 15.50 16.54
CA ASN A 709 -15.97 16.76 17.10
C ASN A 709 -14.85 17.49 17.85
N SER A 710 -14.87 18.82 17.81
CA SER A 710 -14.04 19.63 18.72
C SER A 710 -14.82 20.80 19.31
N LEU A 711 -14.51 21.13 20.55
CA LEU A 711 -15.17 22.17 21.33
C LEU A 711 -14.11 23.08 21.92
N ARG A 712 -14.20 24.38 21.65
CA ARG A 712 -13.38 25.41 22.32
C ARG A 712 -14.25 26.18 23.28
N SER A 713 -13.80 26.28 24.53
CA SER A 713 -14.61 26.82 25.62
C SER A 713 -13.89 27.93 26.37
N TRP A 714 -14.61 29.01 26.63
CA TRP A 714 -14.21 30.07 27.55
C TRP A 714 -15.04 29.97 28.81
N HIS A 715 -14.39 30.07 29.97
CA HIS A 715 -15.01 29.90 31.27
C HIS A 715 -14.85 31.17 32.09
N ALA A 716 -15.92 31.57 32.77
CA ALA A 716 -15.92 32.62 33.78
C ALA A 716 -16.73 32.16 34.99
N GLY A 717 -16.25 32.41 36.20
CA GLY A 717 -16.96 32.00 37.40
C GLY A 717 -16.66 32.86 38.60
N ALA A 718 -17.52 32.77 39.59
CA ALA A 718 -17.37 33.40 40.88
C ALA A 718 -17.69 32.40 41.99
N TYR A 719 -17.02 32.55 43.12
CA TYR A 719 -17.17 31.66 44.26
C TYR A 719 -17.02 32.38 45.59
N ALA A 720 -17.61 31.79 46.61
CA ALA A 720 -17.59 32.29 47.97
C ALA A 720 -17.38 31.13 48.95
N VAL A 721 -16.54 31.34 49.94
CA VAL A 721 -16.39 30.43 51.08
C VAL A 721 -16.70 31.18 52.35
N ARG A 722 -17.57 30.60 53.18
CA ARG A 722 -17.75 30.96 54.57
C ARG A 722 -17.22 29.84 55.46
N GLN A 723 -16.24 30.13 56.30
CA GLN A 723 -15.75 29.21 57.32
C GLN A 723 -16.13 29.74 58.71
N ASP A 724 -16.87 28.96 59.48
CA ASP A 724 -17.36 29.33 60.82
C ASP A 724 -17.15 28.15 61.78
N GLY A 725 -16.02 28.16 62.49
CA GLY A 725 -15.57 27.02 63.29
C GLY A 725 -15.43 25.75 62.43
N PRO A 726 -16.05 24.61 62.81
CA PRO A 726 -15.99 23.38 62.02
C PRO A 726 -16.88 23.39 60.77
N VAL A 727 -17.75 24.39 60.60
CA VAL A 727 -18.71 24.43 59.49
C VAL A 727 -18.14 25.25 58.31
N ALA A 728 -18.12 24.63 57.13
CA ALA A 728 -17.74 25.27 55.88
C ALA A 728 -18.94 25.35 54.94
N LEU A 729 -19.27 26.54 54.43
CA LEU A 729 -20.21 26.74 53.34
C LEU A 729 -19.45 27.24 52.11
N ARG A 730 -19.58 26.52 50.99
CA ARG A 730 -18.93 26.85 49.71
C ARG A 730 -20.00 27.06 48.66
N LEU A 731 -19.97 28.21 48.00
CA LEU A 731 -20.90 28.60 46.95
C LEU A 731 -20.11 28.87 45.67
N GLY A 732 -20.62 28.42 44.53
CA GLY A 732 -19.96 28.64 43.25
C GLY A 732 -20.96 28.76 42.11
N ALA A 733 -20.63 29.61 41.13
CA ALA A 733 -21.36 29.70 39.88
C ALA A 733 -20.39 29.94 38.72
N ALA A 734 -20.61 29.26 37.60
CA ALA A 734 -19.79 29.38 36.40
C ALA A 734 -20.66 29.46 35.15
N TYR A 735 -20.23 30.29 34.21
CA TYR A 735 -20.74 30.39 32.85
C TYR A 735 -19.63 29.99 31.88
N SER A 736 -19.96 29.16 30.90
CA SER A 736 -19.04 28.81 29.83
C SER A 736 -19.68 29.04 28.48
N GLN A 737 -18.96 29.73 27.59
CA GLN A 737 -19.33 29.82 26.18
C GLN A 737 -18.53 28.78 25.40
N HIS A 738 -19.18 28.06 24.50
CA HIS A 738 -18.60 27.01 23.69
C HIS A 738 -18.79 27.30 22.20
N ARG A 739 -17.74 27.08 21.42
CA ARG A 739 -17.80 27.02 19.96
C ARG A 739 -17.39 25.63 19.51
N GLY A 740 -18.34 24.91 18.91
CA GLY A 740 -18.18 23.54 18.49
C GLY A 740 -18.12 23.41 16.97
N ASN A 741 -17.33 22.45 16.51
CA ASN A 741 -17.43 21.92 15.16
C ASN A 741 -17.73 20.41 15.23
N ASN A 742 -18.54 19.94 14.29
CA ASN A 742 -18.91 18.54 14.15
C ASN A 742 -18.69 18.11 12.72
N LYS A 743 -18.08 16.94 12.55
CA LYS A 743 -17.92 16.26 11.27
C LYS A 743 -18.33 14.81 11.45
N ARG A 744 -19.28 14.34 10.66
CA ARG A 744 -19.65 12.93 10.59
C ARG A 744 -19.40 12.40 9.19
N THR A 745 -19.01 11.13 9.10
CA THR A 745 -18.88 10.40 7.83
C THR A 745 -20.13 9.55 7.65
N VAL A 746 -20.80 9.71 6.51
CA VAL A 746 -21.88 8.83 6.07
C VAL A 746 -21.33 8.04 4.91
N GLU A 747 -21.09 6.75 5.13
CA GLU A 747 -20.48 5.89 4.12
C GLU A 747 -21.15 4.52 4.11
N PHE A 748 -21.60 4.13 2.92
CA PHE A 748 -22.09 2.81 2.60
C PHE A 748 -21.90 2.58 1.09
N ALA A 749 -22.20 1.38 0.61
CA ALA A 749 -22.06 1.01 -0.80
C ALA A 749 -22.73 2.05 -1.72
N GLY A 750 -21.93 2.82 -2.47
CA GLY A 750 -22.39 3.80 -3.47
C GLY A 750 -22.50 5.22 -2.98
N PHE A 751 -22.31 5.44 -1.68
CA PHE A 751 -22.58 6.73 -1.07
C PHE A 751 -21.52 7.04 -0.02
N SER A 752 -20.78 8.13 -0.23
CA SER A 752 -19.78 8.59 0.72
C SER A 752 -19.82 10.11 0.80
N GLU A 753 -20.17 10.61 1.98
CA GLU A 753 -20.23 12.04 2.27
C GLU A 753 -19.67 12.32 3.67
N ARG A 754 -19.22 13.57 3.87
CA ARG A 754 -18.73 14.01 5.17
C ARG A 754 -19.37 15.34 5.60
N PRO A 755 -20.65 15.33 6.03
CA PRO A 755 -21.33 16.52 6.53
C PRO A 755 -20.58 17.20 7.68
N LYS A 756 -20.54 18.54 7.64
CA LYS A 756 -19.86 19.38 8.63
C LYS A 756 -20.78 20.47 9.16
N GLY A 757 -20.81 20.66 10.47
CA GLY A 757 -21.58 21.71 11.13
C GLY A 757 -20.75 22.49 12.13
N ASP A 758 -20.95 23.81 12.18
CA ASP A 758 -20.41 24.69 13.22
C ASP A 758 -21.58 25.20 14.08
N TYR A 759 -21.40 25.21 15.40
CA TYR A 759 -22.43 25.62 16.34
C TYR A 759 -21.84 26.38 17.52
N ASP A 760 -22.65 27.26 18.11
CA ASP A 760 -22.36 27.90 19.39
C ASP A 760 -23.27 27.28 20.47
N ALA A 761 -22.74 27.18 21.68
CA ALA A 761 -23.45 26.66 22.85
C ALA A 761 -22.99 27.38 24.12
N ASN A 762 -23.77 27.29 25.19
CA ASN A 762 -23.38 27.77 26.51
C ASN A 762 -23.73 26.74 27.59
N SER A 763 -22.94 26.75 28.67
CA SER A 763 -23.24 26.02 29.89
C SER A 763 -23.23 26.92 31.11
N GLN A 764 -24.13 26.62 32.04
CA GLN A 764 -24.34 27.32 33.29
C GLN A 764 -24.27 26.30 34.42
N GLN A 765 -23.47 26.60 35.44
CA GLN A 765 -23.32 25.74 36.59
C GLN A 765 -23.46 26.58 37.86
N ALA A 766 -24.14 26.04 38.86
CA ALA A 766 -24.22 26.63 40.19
C ALA A 766 -24.21 25.52 41.24
N PHE A 767 -23.57 25.75 42.38
CA PHE A 767 -23.56 24.79 43.46
C PHE A 767 -23.44 25.43 44.84
N ALA A 768 -23.90 24.70 45.84
CA ALA A 768 -23.71 24.98 47.25
C ALA A 768 -23.26 23.70 47.97
N GLU A 769 -22.10 23.71 48.62
CA GLU A 769 -21.59 22.63 49.46
C GLU A 769 -21.53 23.07 50.92
N MET A 770 -22.08 22.27 51.82
CA MET A 770 -21.88 22.38 53.25
C MET A 770 -21.01 21.22 53.72
N GLY A 771 -19.95 21.52 54.47
CA GLY A 771 -19.05 20.53 55.08
C GLY A 771 -18.90 20.76 56.58
N TYR A 772 -18.69 19.67 57.33
CA TYR A 772 -18.46 19.71 58.77
C TYR A 772 -17.13 19.03 59.11
N MET A 773 -16.16 19.80 59.61
CA MET A 773 -14.81 19.30 59.90
C MET A 773 -14.75 18.58 61.25
N LEU A 774 -14.21 17.37 61.23
CA LEU A 774 -13.98 16.49 62.38
C LEU A 774 -12.49 16.10 62.38
N GLY A 775 -11.71 16.44 63.40
CA GLY A 775 -10.28 16.10 63.39
C GLY A 775 -9.49 16.48 64.64
N ASN A 776 -8.31 15.87 64.80
CA ASN A 776 -7.35 16.09 65.89
C ASN A 776 -5.95 16.44 65.36
N GLY A 777 -5.64 17.73 65.24
CA GLY A 777 -4.31 18.20 64.85
C GLY A 777 -3.95 17.89 63.39
N ARG A 778 -3.45 16.69 63.10
CA ARG A 778 -2.85 16.33 61.79
C ARG A 778 -3.80 15.60 60.84
N LEU A 779 -4.93 15.06 61.32
CA LEU A 779 -5.95 14.40 60.49
C LEU A 779 -7.25 15.20 60.52
N ASN A 780 -7.81 15.47 59.35
CA ASN A 780 -9.11 16.10 59.16
C ASN A 780 -10.03 15.19 58.33
N ILE A 781 -11.25 14.99 58.84
CA ILE A 781 -12.34 14.24 58.21
C ILE A 781 -13.51 15.20 58.03
N GLU A 782 -13.99 15.40 56.81
CA GLU A 782 -15.06 16.35 56.50
C GLU A 782 -16.18 15.64 55.73
N PRO A 783 -17.22 15.13 56.40
CA PRO A 783 -18.50 14.85 55.74
C PRO A 783 -19.06 16.12 55.09
N PHE A 784 -19.60 15.97 53.87
CA PHE A 784 -20.18 17.08 53.12
C PHE A 784 -21.46 16.68 52.38
N ALA A 785 -22.31 17.68 52.16
CA ALA A 785 -23.49 17.62 51.31
C ALA A 785 -23.44 18.78 50.30
N ASN A 786 -23.62 18.47 49.02
CA ASN A 786 -23.60 19.43 47.92
C ASN A 786 -24.90 19.37 47.12
N LEU A 787 -25.44 20.54 46.79
CA LEU A 787 -26.50 20.71 45.80
C LEU A 787 -25.91 21.40 44.57
N GLY A 788 -26.14 20.83 43.40
CA GLY A 788 -25.67 21.34 42.12
C GLY A 788 -26.82 21.58 41.14
N TYR A 789 -26.62 22.53 40.25
CA TYR A 789 -27.47 22.77 39.08
C TYR A 789 -26.57 22.96 37.87
N GLN A 790 -26.91 22.30 36.77
CA GLN A 790 -26.25 22.46 35.49
C GLN A 790 -27.28 22.65 34.38
N ARG A 791 -26.99 23.53 33.43
CA ARG A 791 -27.77 23.74 32.22
C ARG A 791 -26.86 23.89 31.01
N TYR A 792 -27.23 23.25 29.92
CA TYR A 792 -26.61 23.34 28.61
C TYR A 792 -27.63 23.84 27.59
N HIS A 793 -27.22 24.75 26.72
CA HIS A 793 -28.00 25.22 25.59
C HIS A 793 -27.13 25.28 24.33
N ARG A 794 -27.59 24.66 23.24
CA ARG A 794 -26.98 24.73 21.91
C ARG A 794 -27.94 25.40 20.94
N ASP A 795 -27.43 26.35 20.18
CA ASP A 795 -28.18 26.99 19.11
C ASP A 795 -28.47 26.00 17.97
N ASN A 796 -29.50 26.28 17.16
CA ASN A 796 -29.73 25.52 15.94
C ASN A 796 -28.57 25.74 14.95
N TYR A 797 -28.26 24.73 14.14
CA TYR A 797 -27.27 24.87 13.07
C TYR A 797 -27.66 24.04 11.85
N ARG A 798 -26.96 24.27 10.74
CA ARG A 798 -27.11 23.51 9.50
C ARG A 798 -25.76 22.91 9.14
N GLU A 799 -25.76 21.61 8.87
CA GLU A 799 -24.61 20.94 8.27
C GLU A 799 -24.47 21.35 6.80
N LYS A 800 -23.27 21.16 6.25
CA LYS A 800 -22.92 21.38 4.85
C LYS A 800 -22.09 20.20 4.35
N GLY A 801 -22.08 19.98 3.04
CA GLY A 801 -21.14 19.05 2.39
C GLY A 801 -21.76 17.79 1.82
N GLY A 802 -23.05 17.81 1.45
CA GLY A 802 -23.69 16.71 0.73
C GLY A 802 -25.19 16.60 0.97
N ASP A 803 -25.82 15.65 0.29
CA ASP A 803 -27.26 15.36 0.34
C ASP A 803 -27.70 14.83 1.71
N ALA A 804 -26.80 14.17 2.46
CA ALA A 804 -27.06 13.69 3.81
C ALA A 804 -27.07 14.82 4.85
N SER A 805 -26.77 16.07 4.50
CA SER A 805 -26.64 17.19 5.45
C SER A 805 -27.95 17.46 6.20
N LEU A 806 -27.86 17.68 7.52
CA LEU A 806 -28.99 17.92 8.41
C LEU A 806 -29.10 19.38 8.84
N LYS A 807 -30.34 19.88 8.97
CA LYS A 807 -30.68 21.00 9.85
C LYS A 807 -30.95 20.43 11.24
N VAL A 808 -30.17 20.85 12.23
CA VAL A 808 -30.31 20.41 13.61
C VAL A 808 -30.93 21.55 14.43
N ASP A 809 -32.07 21.29 15.05
CA ASP A 809 -32.76 22.27 15.88
C ASP A 809 -31.94 22.57 17.17
N ALA A 810 -32.34 23.63 17.88
CA ALA A 810 -31.71 24.01 19.14
C ALA A 810 -32.01 22.96 20.22
N GLN A 811 -31.08 22.76 21.16
CA GLN A 811 -31.20 21.76 22.22
C GLN A 811 -30.90 22.39 23.58
N THR A 812 -31.72 22.08 24.59
CA THR A 812 -31.48 22.47 25.99
C THR A 812 -31.55 21.25 26.88
N GLN A 813 -30.61 21.13 27.82
CA GLN A 813 -30.63 20.10 28.85
C GLN A 813 -30.25 20.73 30.19
N ASP A 814 -31.02 20.46 31.24
CA ASP A 814 -30.74 20.93 32.59
C ASP A 814 -31.02 19.84 33.63
N ASN A 815 -30.19 19.82 34.67
CA ASN A 815 -30.30 18.84 35.74
C ASN A 815 -29.91 19.48 37.08
N VAL A 816 -30.65 19.11 38.12
CA VAL A 816 -30.28 19.34 39.52
C VAL A 816 -29.57 18.08 40.02
N SER A 817 -28.57 18.24 40.88
CA SER A 817 -27.88 17.13 41.51
C SER A 817 -27.74 17.30 43.03
N SER A 818 -27.67 16.18 43.74
CA SER A 818 -27.26 16.14 45.14
C SER A 818 -26.06 15.21 45.29
N THR A 819 -25.01 15.65 45.97
CA THR A 819 -23.83 14.82 46.27
C THR A 819 -23.62 14.74 47.77
N PHE A 820 -23.49 13.52 48.28
CA PHE A 820 -23.13 13.27 49.68
C PHE A 820 -21.80 12.55 49.73
N GLY A 821 -20.88 12.99 50.59
CA GLY A 821 -19.56 12.38 50.62
C GLY A 821 -18.78 12.67 51.89
N VAL A 822 -17.59 12.09 51.95
CA VAL A 822 -16.61 12.26 53.02
C VAL A 822 -15.27 12.60 52.40
N ARG A 823 -14.58 13.57 53.01
CA ARG A 823 -13.24 14.00 52.62
C ARG A 823 -12.27 13.76 53.76
N LEU A 824 -11.05 13.36 53.42
CA LEU A 824 -9.95 13.07 54.32
C LEU A 824 -8.74 13.91 53.90
N ALA A 825 -8.06 14.52 54.86
CA ALA A 825 -6.79 15.21 54.64
C ALA A 825 -5.85 14.96 55.82
N HIS A 826 -4.59 14.65 55.54
CA HIS A 826 -3.59 14.40 56.58
C HIS A 826 -2.37 15.29 56.37
N LEU A 827 -1.99 16.10 57.36
CA LEU A 827 -0.82 16.98 57.31
C LEU A 827 0.42 16.27 57.86
N SER A 828 1.45 16.14 57.02
CA SER A 828 2.80 15.71 57.40
C SER A 828 3.80 16.82 57.12
N GLN A 829 4.87 16.91 57.91
CA GLN A 829 6.00 17.81 57.67
C GLN A 829 7.28 17.00 57.52
N LEU A 830 8.11 17.39 56.55
CA LEU A 830 9.46 16.85 56.36
C LEU A 830 10.47 17.64 57.21
N ASP A 831 11.62 17.04 57.50
CA ASP A 831 12.69 17.64 58.33
C ASP A 831 13.22 18.97 57.77
N ASN A 832 13.07 19.20 56.46
CA ASN A 832 13.47 20.43 55.77
C ASN A 832 12.39 21.53 55.78
N GLY A 833 11.27 21.33 56.49
CA GLY A 833 10.19 22.31 56.62
C GLY A 833 9.16 22.32 55.48
N ILE A 834 9.23 21.39 54.52
CA ILE A 834 8.19 21.22 53.50
C ILE A 834 6.98 20.49 54.10
N SER A 835 5.76 20.96 53.83
CA SER A 835 4.53 20.25 54.21
C SER A 835 4.01 19.38 53.07
N LEU A 836 3.55 18.19 53.42
CA LEU A 836 2.91 17.23 52.53
C LEU A 836 1.51 16.94 53.06
N THR A 837 0.49 17.24 52.26
CA THR A 837 -0.92 17.00 52.62
C THR A 837 -1.57 16.06 51.60
N PRO A 838 -1.47 14.73 51.78
CA PRO A 838 -2.33 13.79 51.08
C PRO A 838 -3.81 14.03 51.41
N GLN A 839 -4.65 14.00 50.39
CA GLN A 839 -6.09 14.18 50.48
C GLN A 839 -6.84 13.13 49.66
N ALA A 840 -8.00 12.71 50.16
CA ALA A 840 -8.91 11.82 49.45
C ALA A 840 -10.37 12.25 49.68
N SER A 841 -11.24 12.12 48.68
CA SER A 841 -12.66 12.41 48.77
C SER A 841 -13.46 11.32 48.08
N PHE A 842 -14.52 10.84 48.74
CA PHE A 842 -15.46 9.88 48.17
C PHE A 842 -16.86 10.45 48.29
N GLY A 843 -17.63 10.43 47.21
CA GLY A 843 -19.00 10.95 47.23
C GLY A 843 -19.92 10.18 46.30
N TRP A 844 -21.20 10.11 46.64
CA TRP A 844 -22.25 9.60 45.77
C TRP A 844 -23.08 10.77 45.27
N ARG A 845 -23.20 10.89 43.94
CA ARG A 845 -23.99 11.93 43.26
C ARG A 845 -25.24 11.31 42.66
N HIS A 846 -26.37 11.97 42.89
CA HIS A 846 -27.65 11.67 42.25
C HIS A 846 -28.11 12.86 41.38
N LEU A 847 -28.51 12.59 40.14
CA LEU A 847 -29.00 13.55 39.13
C LEU A 847 -30.53 13.42 38.97
N TYR A 848 -31.24 14.51 39.21
CA TYR A 848 -32.69 14.60 39.12
C TYR A 848 -33.15 15.13 37.75
N GLY A 849 -34.41 14.88 37.42
CA GLY A 849 -35.04 15.34 36.17
C GLY A 849 -34.81 14.38 34.99
N ASN A 850 -34.94 14.93 33.77
CA ASN A 850 -34.71 14.18 32.54
C ASN A 850 -33.21 14.07 32.24
N VAL A 851 -32.72 12.84 32.10
CA VAL A 851 -31.31 12.56 31.78
C VAL A 851 -31.12 12.13 30.33
N ASP A 852 -32.21 11.94 29.59
CA ASP A 852 -32.18 11.55 28.18
C ASP A 852 -31.78 12.75 27.33
N SER A 853 -30.81 12.55 26.44
CA SER A 853 -30.45 13.55 25.44
C SER A 853 -31.27 13.33 24.18
N LYS A 854 -32.06 14.33 23.77
CA LYS A 854 -32.85 14.29 22.52
C LYS A 854 -32.66 15.57 21.72
N THR A 855 -32.57 15.45 20.40
CA THR A 855 -32.59 16.61 19.49
C THR A 855 -33.47 16.31 18.29
N ARG A 856 -34.03 17.36 17.69
CA ARG A 856 -34.84 17.28 16.47
C ARG A 856 -34.02 17.75 15.28
N GLN A 857 -34.18 17.10 14.13
CA GLN A 857 -33.43 17.43 12.92
C GLN A 857 -34.20 17.05 11.64
N ALA A 858 -33.78 17.57 10.49
CA ALA A 858 -34.30 17.24 9.17
C ALA A 858 -33.20 17.23 8.13
N PHE A 859 -33.33 16.40 7.09
CA PHE A 859 -32.46 16.50 5.91
C PHE A 859 -32.68 17.82 5.19
N LEU A 860 -31.59 18.47 4.76
CA LEU A 860 -31.66 19.73 4.02
C LEU A 860 -32.25 19.57 2.62
N ILE A 861 -32.17 18.36 2.06
CA ILE A 861 -32.76 18.02 0.75
C ILE A 861 -34.28 17.82 0.79
N GLY A 862 -34.90 17.81 1.98
CA GLY A 862 -36.35 17.67 2.16
C GLY A 862 -36.73 16.64 3.22
N GLY A 863 -38.03 16.39 3.37
CA GLY A 863 -38.58 15.37 4.28
C GLY A 863 -39.10 15.95 5.59
N ASP A 864 -39.75 15.10 6.37
CA ASP A 864 -40.29 15.51 7.67
C ASP A 864 -39.20 15.51 8.74
N ALA A 865 -39.16 16.58 9.55
CA ALA A 865 -38.23 16.63 10.67
C ALA A 865 -38.56 15.55 11.72
N PHE A 866 -37.51 14.88 12.19
CA PHE A 866 -37.55 13.71 13.04
C PHE A 866 -36.71 13.90 14.31
N ASN A 867 -37.02 13.12 15.35
CA ASN A 867 -36.29 13.17 16.61
C ASN A 867 -35.22 12.07 16.64
N ILE A 868 -34.08 12.40 17.24
CA ILE A 868 -33.03 11.44 17.55
C ILE A 868 -32.72 11.42 19.04
N GLU A 869 -32.40 10.23 19.53
CA GLU A 869 -32.04 9.96 20.91
C GLU A 869 -30.54 9.71 21.01
N GLY A 870 -29.90 10.36 22.00
CA GLY A 870 -28.50 10.15 22.37
C GLY A 870 -28.35 9.15 23.51
N SER A 871 -27.12 9.01 24.00
CA SER A 871 -26.81 8.33 25.26
C SER A 871 -27.19 9.22 26.45
N ALA A 872 -27.96 8.65 27.38
CA ALA A 872 -28.42 9.35 28.57
C ALA A 872 -27.28 9.60 29.58
N LEU A 873 -27.41 10.65 30.39
CA LEU A 873 -26.55 10.85 31.56
C LEU A 873 -26.87 9.82 32.65
N ASP A 874 -25.86 9.39 33.41
CA ASP A 874 -26.08 8.48 34.52
C ASP A 874 -26.78 9.19 35.67
N ARG A 875 -27.88 8.61 36.18
CA ARG A 875 -28.59 9.15 37.34
C ARG A 875 -27.75 9.10 38.61
N ASP A 876 -27.01 8.01 38.78
CA ASP A 876 -26.20 7.75 39.97
C ASP A 876 -24.73 7.60 39.57
N GLY A 877 -23.84 8.28 40.29
CA GLY A 877 -22.41 8.22 40.04
C GLY A 877 -21.59 8.25 41.33
N LEU A 878 -20.49 7.49 41.34
CA LEU A 878 -19.47 7.54 42.37
C LEU A 878 -18.41 8.58 41.98
N MET A 879 -18.18 9.54 42.88
CA MET A 879 -17.14 10.55 42.81
C MET A 879 -15.94 10.12 43.65
N VAL A 880 -14.75 10.14 43.08
CA VAL A 880 -13.49 9.80 43.75
C VAL A 880 -12.48 10.91 43.47
N GLU A 881 -11.87 11.48 44.50
CA GLU A 881 -10.76 12.41 44.34
C GLU A 881 -9.60 11.95 45.21
N VAL A 882 -8.38 11.99 44.69
CA VAL A 882 -7.15 11.72 45.44
C VAL A 882 -6.11 12.75 45.02
N GLY A 883 -5.41 13.35 45.97
CA GLY A 883 -4.37 14.32 45.64
C GLY A 883 -3.32 14.49 46.72
N LEU A 884 -2.29 15.24 46.37
CA LEU A 884 -1.20 15.63 47.25
C LEU A 884 -0.94 17.12 47.07
N ALA A 885 -0.99 17.88 48.16
CA ALA A 885 -0.55 19.27 48.20
C ALA A 885 0.81 19.38 48.90
N VAL A 886 1.69 20.21 48.36
CA VAL A 886 3.07 20.44 48.79
C VAL A 886 3.27 21.92 49.07
N GLY A 887 3.38 22.29 50.35
CA GLY A 887 3.70 23.65 50.74
C GLY A 887 5.19 23.93 50.52
N LEU A 888 5.52 24.72 49.51
CA LEU A 888 6.89 25.11 49.15
C LEU A 888 7.42 26.24 50.06
N SER A 889 6.53 27.14 50.49
CA SER A 889 6.82 28.22 51.43
C SER A 889 5.57 28.60 52.22
N ALA A 890 5.67 29.63 53.07
CA ALA A 890 4.51 30.16 53.77
C ALA A 890 3.42 30.74 52.84
N GLN A 891 3.82 31.11 51.62
CA GLN A 891 2.97 31.76 50.63
C GLN A 891 2.69 30.88 49.41
N GLN A 892 3.49 29.86 49.11
CA GLN A 892 3.39 29.07 47.88
C GLN A 892 3.06 27.59 48.12
N ASN A 893 2.10 27.07 47.36
CA ASN A 893 1.66 25.68 47.40
C ASN A 893 1.56 25.09 45.99
N LEU A 894 1.98 23.84 45.82
CA LEU A 894 1.86 23.06 44.59
C LEU A 894 1.06 21.79 44.87
N GLY A 895 0.03 21.52 44.07
CA GLY A 895 -0.83 20.35 44.19
C GLY A 895 -0.92 19.54 42.91
N VAL A 896 -1.01 18.23 43.06
CA VAL A 896 -1.44 17.31 41.98
C VAL A 896 -2.59 16.47 42.48
N GLY A 897 -3.59 16.27 41.62
CA GLY A 897 -4.79 15.52 41.97
C GLY A 897 -5.33 14.71 40.80
N TYR A 898 -6.02 13.63 41.15
CA TYR A 898 -6.82 12.81 40.27
C TYR A 898 -8.28 12.91 40.70
N ASN A 899 -9.18 13.17 39.74
CA ASN A 899 -10.63 13.16 39.94
C ASN A 899 -11.25 12.08 39.04
N GLY A 900 -12.10 11.25 39.60
CA GLY A 900 -12.86 10.21 38.91
C GLY A 900 -14.35 10.37 39.17
N GLU A 901 -15.14 10.26 38.11
CA GLU A 901 -16.59 10.16 38.15
C GLU A 901 -16.99 8.89 37.42
N LEU A 902 -17.66 7.98 38.12
CA LEU A 902 -17.97 6.63 37.65
C LEU A 902 -19.48 6.39 37.74
N GLY A 903 -20.15 6.27 36.60
CA GLY A 903 -21.55 5.87 36.50
C GLY A 903 -21.71 4.56 35.72
N SER A 904 -22.97 4.17 35.46
CA SER A 904 -23.30 2.95 34.71
C SER A 904 -22.91 2.98 33.24
N ASN A 905 -23.02 4.14 32.58
CA ASN A 905 -22.81 4.32 31.14
C ASN A 905 -21.72 5.35 30.83
N SER A 906 -21.24 6.09 31.83
CA SER A 906 -20.24 7.15 31.69
C SER A 906 -19.13 7.03 32.73
N ARG A 907 -17.91 7.36 32.30
CA ARG A 907 -16.73 7.42 33.17
C ARG A 907 -15.88 8.61 32.77
N ASN A 908 -15.55 9.47 33.73
CA ASN A 908 -14.70 10.63 33.53
C ASN A 908 -13.53 10.59 34.49
N HIS A 909 -12.35 10.88 33.99
CA HIS A 909 -11.09 10.90 34.73
C HIS A 909 -10.37 12.19 34.42
N ALA A 910 -9.89 12.90 35.44
CA ALA A 910 -9.09 14.10 35.27
C ALA A 910 -7.85 14.06 36.14
N VAL A 911 -6.76 14.57 35.59
CA VAL A 911 -5.54 14.91 36.32
C VAL A 911 -5.44 16.42 36.34
N VAL A 912 -5.26 16.96 37.54
CA VAL A 912 -5.13 18.39 37.77
C VAL A 912 -3.78 18.70 38.41
N GLY A 913 -3.10 19.70 37.88
CA GLY A 913 -1.92 20.31 38.48
C GLY A 913 -2.27 21.73 38.90
N GLN A 914 -1.97 22.11 40.14
CA GLN A 914 -2.34 23.40 40.68
C GLN A 914 -1.17 24.08 41.37
N TRP A 915 -0.99 25.37 41.09
CA TRP A 915 -0.09 26.25 41.82
C TRP A 915 -0.88 27.36 42.49
N GLN A 916 -0.50 27.73 43.71
CA GLN A 916 -1.15 28.78 44.47
C GLN A 916 -0.11 29.69 45.11
N MET A 917 -0.43 30.98 45.18
CA MET A 917 0.35 31.99 45.90
C MET A 917 -0.57 32.91 46.72
N SER A 918 -0.30 33.01 48.02
CA SER A 918 -1.02 33.86 48.98
C SER A 918 -0.22 35.14 49.27
N PHE A 919 -0.91 36.28 49.49
CA PHE A 919 -0.29 37.59 49.74
C PHE A 919 -1.14 38.51 50.64
#